data_AF-A0A970WE37-F1
#
_entry.id   AF-A0A970WE37-F1
#
_cell.length_a   1.000
_cell.length_b   1.000
_cell.length_c   1.000
_cell.angle_alpha   90.00
_cell.angle_beta   90.00
_cell.angle_gamma   90.00
#
_symmetry.space_group_name_H-M   'P 1'
#
loop_
_entity.id
_entity.type
_entity.pdbx_description
1 polymer ?
#
loop_
_entity_poly.entity_id
_entity_poly.type
_entity_poly.pdbx_seq_one_letter_code
_entity_poly.pdbx_strand_id
1 'polypeptide(L)'
;MNKAIWSWVLWLAVIWACVDASVAQAADEPAPALARAREEAATGRFSQAEALLRAAIADPDAPVVDEAAVQLEILRRIRLDFSLTPEQVLTQLRESIPDVTPDNIEAWRKQGVLQHRVIDGQVWYFDRAVGNLFRACPAAKARCVKPDEARVFNLPAHLAKLVNQAEQTGQAQVHPVKHHIRYTLQVKEGNPRLKKGAKVQCWLPFPQEYRQQGQVKLLSTEPPTNIVAPTDQAQRTVYLEQTVDDPVKPPRFAAEFEFVTAAYVPQLDPAKVKPYDKSGELYREYTSERPSHIVFTPEVKKLAAEIVGEEENPLEKALRIFCWVSKEIRWCAEMEYSTIENLSAKGIAAREGDCGVQGLVFITLCRASGVPARWQSGWQTKPNQRNMHDWSEFYVEPWGWLPADASNGLQTHDDPRVQEFFCGHIDPYRFIVNLDYARQLHPPKQSFRSEPNDFQRGEIEIDGQNLYFDEWHWEMDLRTMPLDGQMASLEEAIDAALPKEMKAGKTSGAVIAVGRRTPTGCETWQKAYGLMQTEPQPTPMPIDAIFDMASMTKPIATGTSLMILVEQGRVALDDPVGKYLPEFDTDAKKAVTVRHLMTHTSGMPPYVGLEPRKKLEAEHGYPCPDAIRGYLRNMPLSTKPGERVVYSCLNAILCAEIIRVVSGQSHDLFAAEHVFGPLGMRDSGFNPPSGLIARCVPSTRESWAKREGGFLQGQVHDPLAAMQGGVSGNAGLFSTVPDLHRFAQMMLSGGELDGVRILKEETIRDMTRIQNPDAVGKSGTPDRRGLLWDLYVPGPDDRGVDTLFAYGHTGYTGTAIRIYPEQGVYIIALTNRVHPDDTSKVGEIRQAVWQTVGAVLMGSSEL
;
A
#
# COMPACT_ATOMS: atom_id res chain seq x y z
N MET A 1 12.61 73.51 -3.96
CA MET A 1 14.04 73.87 -3.81
C MET A 1 14.80 72.58 -3.51
N ASN A 2 15.30 71.88 -4.52
CA ASN A 2 16.62 72.03 -5.18
C ASN A 2 17.72 71.17 -4.51
N LYS A 3 18.13 70.11 -5.25
CA LYS A 3 19.50 69.57 -5.45
C LYS A 3 20.21 68.95 -4.22
N ALA A 4 20.86 67.78 -4.24
CA ALA A 4 21.32 66.77 -5.22
C ALA A 4 21.61 65.47 -4.41
N ILE A 5 21.26 64.22 -4.79
CA ILE A 5 21.64 63.33 -5.91
C ILE A 5 23.12 62.91 -5.88
N TRP A 6 23.35 61.59 -6.13
CA TRP A 6 24.58 60.74 -6.11
C TRP A 6 24.79 60.05 -4.74
N SER A 7 24.71 58.73 -4.54
CA SER A 7 24.96 57.54 -5.38
C SER A 7 24.27 56.31 -4.73
N TRP A 8 24.02 55.25 -5.53
CA TRP A 8 23.59 53.88 -5.14
C TRP A 8 22.09 53.59 -4.96
N VAL A 9 21.29 53.54 -6.03
CA VAL A 9 20.23 52.52 -6.30
C VAL A 9 19.84 52.62 -7.79
N LEU A 10 20.11 51.57 -8.57
CA LEU A 10 19.55 51.26 -9.90
C LEU A 10 20.12 49.87 -10.24
N TRP A 11 19.34 48.81 -10.43
CA TRP A 11 18.47 48.60 -11.59
C TRP A 11 17.43 47.50 -11.33
N LEU A 12 16.14 47.85 -11.31
CA LEU A 12 14.99 46.95 -11.48
C LEU A 12 13.83 47.79 -12.07
N ALA A 13 13.48 47.53 -13.33
CA ALA A 13 12.20 47.73 -14.06
C ALA A 13 11.51 49.13 -13.98
N VAL A 14 11.05 49.83 -15.05
CA VAL A 14 10.20 49.47 -16.21
C VAL A 14 10.20 50.69 -17.17
N ILE A 15 10.06 50.50 -18.50
CA ILE A 15 9.07 51.17 -19.39
C ILE A 15 9.42 50.96 -20.88
N TRP A 16 8.41 50.53 -21.61
CA TRP A 16 8.32 50.28 -23.05
C TRP A 16 7.84 51.55 -23.78
N ALA A 17 8.23 51.69 -25.06
CA ALA A 17 7.57 52.41 -26.19
C ALA A 17 8.33 53.58 -26.89
N CYS A 18 8.79 53.24 -28.11
CA CYS A 18 8.73 53.97 -29.39
C CYS A 18 9.88 54.86 -29.91
N VAL A 19 10.13 54.68 -31.23
CA VAL A 19 11.02 55.37 -32.20
C VAL A 19 12.47 54.85 -32.17
N ASP A 20 13.08 54.23 -33.19
CA ASP A 20 12.75 53.96 -34.59
C ASP A 20 13.56 52.75 -35.08
N ALA A 21 13.17 52.20 -36.23
CA ALA A 21 13.75 51.04 -36.89
C ALA A 21 15.28 51.08 -37.08
N SER A 22 16.04 50.28 -36.33
CA SER A 22 17.30 49.62 -36.76
C SER A 22 18.04 48.88 -35.64
N VAL A 23 17.51 47.79 -35.08
CA VAL A 23 18.35 46.69 -34.54
C VAL A 23 17.55 45.39 -34.63
N ALA A 24 17.49 44.83 -35.84
CA ALA A 24 17.17 43.43 -36.05
C ALA A 24 18.47 42.71 -36.38
N GLN A 25 19.27 42.35 -35.36
CA GLN A 25 20.28 41.30 -35.36
C GLN A 25 21.13 41.38 -34.09
N ALA A 26 20.82 40.51 -33.13
CA ALA A 26 21.77 40.00 -32.14
C ALA A 26 21.11 38.79 -31.45
N ALA A 27 20.86 37.74 -32.21
CA ALA A 27 20.91 36.40 -31.65
C ALA A 27 22.40 36.03 -31.68
N ASP A 28 23.01 35.83 -30.51
CA ASP A 28 24.42 35.44 -30.42
C ASP A 28 24.67 34.19 -31.28
N GLU A 29 25.51 34.31 -32.30
CA GLU A 29 26.02 33.14 -33.03
C GLU A 29 26.83 32.29 -32.05
N PRO A 30 26.60 30.97 -31.95
CA PRO A 30 27.49 30.10 -31.19
C PRO A 30 28.90 30.21 -31.79
N ALA A 31 29.93 30.24 -30.94
CA ALA A 31 31.33 30.33 -31.38
C ALA A 31 31.58 29.34 -32.53
N PRO A 32 32.36 29.70 -33.58
CA PRO A 32 32.49 28.88 -34.79
C PRO A 32 32.85 27.41 -34.54
N ALA A 33 33.55 27.12 -33.44
CA ALA A 33 33.91 25.76 -33.03
C ALA A 33 32.72 24.91 -32.54
N LEU A 34 31.77 25.49 -31.78
CA LEU A 34 30.59 24.78 -31.26
C LEU A 34 29.61 24.43 -32.38
N ALA A 35 29.34 25.40 -33.27
CA ALA A 35 28.51 25.18 -34.45
C ALA A 35 29.08 24.08 -35.35
N ARG A 36 30.40 24.15 -35.60
CA ARG A 36 31.10 23.12 -36.38
C ARG A 36 31.05 21.76 -35.68
N ALA A 37 31.30 21.68 -34.37
CA ALA A 37 31.23 20.42 -33.65
C ALA A 37 29.85 19.75 -33.76
N ARG A 38 28.76 20.53 -33.69
CA ARG A 38 27.40 20.04 -33.91
C ARG A 38 27.20 19.50 -35.33
N GLU A 39 27.73 20.18 -36.34
CA GLU A 39 27.69 19.72 -37.74
C GLU A 39 28.48 18.41 -37.94
N GLU A 40 29.69 18.32 -37.38
CA GLU A 40 30.50 17.11 -37.41
C GLU A 40 29.75 15.95 -36.74
N ALA A 41 29.12 16.17 -35.58
CA ALA A 41 28.32 15.17 -34.90
C ALA A 41 27.08 14.74 -35.70
N ALA A 42 26.33 15.70 -36.25
CA ALA A 42 25.14 15.44 -37.06
C ALA A 42 25.45 14.61 -38.33
N THR A 43 26.66 14.75 -38.86
CA THR A 43 27.16 13.99 -40.02
C THR A 43 27.89 12.70 -39.65
N GLY A 44 27.91 12.32 -38.37
CA GLY A 44 28.48 11.08 -37.86
C GLY A 44 29.98 11.11 -37.60
N ARG A 45 30.66 12.26 -37.70
CA ARG A 45 32.11 12.44 -37.45
C ARG A 45 32.38 12.80 -36.00
N PHE A 46 32.01 11.90 -35.08
CA PHE A 46 32.07 12.12 -33.64
C PHE A 46 33.49 12.40 -33.15
N SER A 47 34.49 11.68 -33.65
CA SER A 47 35.89 11.92 -33.26
C SER A 47 36.36 13.35 -33.59
N GLN A 48 35.86 13.94 -34.68
CA GLN A 48 36.16 15.33 -35.06
C GLN A 48 35.40 16.32 -34.18
N ALA A 49 34.11 16.05 -33.91
CA ALA A 49 33.31 16.83 -32.98
C ALA A 49 33.92 16.87 -31.57
N GLU A 50 34.31 15.71 -31.03
CA GLU A 50 34.95 15.57 -29.74
C GLU A 50 36.27 16.35 -29.66
N ALA A 51 37.09 16.33 -30.72
CA ALA A 51 38.33 17.11 -30.77
C ALA A 51 38.09 18.62 -30.72
N LEU A 52 37.08 19.11 -31.46
CA LEU A 52 36.68 20.52 -31.44
C LEU A 52 36.16 20.94 -30.07
N LEU A 53 35.33 20.11 -29.43
CA LEU A 53 34.77 20.38 -28.11
C LEU A 53 35.84 20.39 -27.02
N ARG A 54 36.74 19.39 -27.01
CA ARG A 54 37.85 19.34 -26.04
C ARG A 54 38.77 20.57 -26.14
N ALA A 55 38.99 21.09 -27.34
CA ALA A 55 39.77 22.31 -27.53
C ALA A 55 39.05 23.58 -27.05
N ALA A 56 37.72 23.55 -26.94
CA ALA A 56 36.90 24.68 -26.49
C ALA A 56 36.64 24.68 -24.97
N ILE A 57 36.92 23.56 -24.27
CA ILE A 57 36.75 23.45 -22.81
C ILE A 57 37.94 24.11 -22.11
N ALA A 58 37.65 25.10 -21.25
CA ALA A 58 38.66 25.87 -20.53
C ALA A 58 39.35 25.07 -19.42
N ASP A 59 38.58 24.28 -18.67
CA ASP A 59 39.06 23.41 -17.60
C ASP A 59 38.39 22.03 -17.71
N PRO A 60 39.09 21.00 -18.23
CA PRO A 60 38.55 19.65 -18.36
C PRO A 60 38.21 18.96 -17.03
N ASP A 61 38.74 19.45 -15.92
CA ASP A 61 38.52 18.88 -14.58
C ASP A 61 37.40 19.61 -13.80
N ALA A 62 36.85 20.70 -14.35
CA ALA A 62 35.72 21.44 -13.76
C ALA A 62 34.37 20.72 -13.95
N PRO A 63 33.35 21.02 -13.12
CA PRO A 63 31.99 20.52 -13.31
C PRO A 63 31.50 20.73 -14.75
N VAL A 64 30.86 19.71 -15.33
CA VAL A 64 30.25 19.81 -16.67
C VAL A 64 29.07 20.79 -16.61
N VAL A 65 29.31 22.06 -16.94
CA VAL A 65 28.30 23.13 -16.89
C VAL A 65 28.33 24.04 -18.11
N ASP A 66 29.48 24.25 -18.75
CA ASP A 66 29.58 25.03 -19.97
C ASP A 66 29.11 24.22 -21.20
N GLU A 67 28.72 24.93 -22.25
CA GLU A 67 28.11 24.34 -23.44
C GLU A 67 29.03 23.32 -24.13
N ALA A 68 30.34 23.55 -24.18
CA ALA A 68 31.28 22.63 -24.84
C ALA A 68 31.42 21.31 -24.06
N ALA A 69 31.53 21.39 -22.73
CA ALA A 69 31.58 20.22 -21.87
C ALA A 69 30.27 19.42 -21.91
N VAL A 70 29.11 20.10 -21.89
CA VAL A 70 27.79 19.45 -22.00
C VAL A 70 27.65 18.71 -23.32
N GLN A 71 28.02 19.34 -24.44
CA GLN A 71 27.97 18.68 -25.75
C GLN A 71 28.92 17.49 -25.83
N LEU A 72 30.12 17.59 -25.24
CA LEU A 72 31.08 16.47 -25.21
C LEU A 72 30.51 15.27 -24.45
N GLU A 73 29.83 15.50 -23.32
CA GLU A 73 29.17 14.44 -22.58
C GLU A 73 27.98 13.84 -23.35
N ILE A 74 27.20 14.67 -24.04
CA ILE A 74 26.10 14.17 -24.90
C ILE A 74 26.66 13.21 -25.97
N LEU A 75 27.81 13.51 -26.59
CA LEU A 75 28.44 12.60 -27.55
C LEU A 75 28.86 11.26 -26.92
N ARG A 76 29.43 11.30 -25.69
CA ARG A 76 29.76 10.08 -24.93
C ARG A 76 28.53 9.23 -24.69
N ARG A 77 27.43 9.83 -24.27
CA ARG A 77 26.19 9.12 -23.93
C ARG A 77 25.47 8.57 -25.16
N ILE A 78 25.51 9.29 -26.27
CA ILE A 78 25.06 8.75 -27.55
C ILE A 78 25.83 7.46 -27.91
N ARG A 79 27.13 7.37 -27.63
CA ARG A 79 27.88 6.11 -27.87
C ARG A 79 27.44 4.97 -26.94
N LEU A 80 26.94 5.28 -25.74
CA LEU A 80 26.36 4.26 -24.85
C LEU A 80 25.03 3.74 -25.39
N ASP A 81 24.16 4.64 -25.86
CA ASP A 81 22.89 4.28 -26.49
C ASP A 81 23.12 3.48 -27.78
N PHE A 82 24.06 3.90 -28.63
CA PHE A 82 24.43 3.22 -29.88
C PHE A 82 25.70 2.37 -29.69
N SER A 83 25.57 1.28 -28.94
CA SER A 83 26.69 0.44 -28.53
C SER A 83 26.74 -0.94 -29.20
N LEU A 84 25.70 -1.34 -29.95
CA LEU A 84 25.62 -2.68 -30.53
C LEU A 84 26.21 -2.75 -31.94
N THR A 85 27.07 -3.74 -32.19
CA THR A 85 27.54 -4.06 -33.54
C THR A 85 26.51 -4.89 -34.33
N PRO A 86 26.61 -4.98 -35.67
CA PRO A 86 25.75 -5.87 -36.46
C PRO A 86 25.73 -7.33 -35.96
N GLU A 87 26.87 -7.85 -35.51
CA GLU A 87 27.01 -9.22 -35.02
C GLU A 87 26.32 -9.43 -33.67
N GLN A 88 26.36 -8.43 -32.79
CA GLN A 88 25.65 -8.46 -31.51
C GLN A 88 24.14 -8.40 -31.72
N VAL A 89 23.67 -7.54 -32.63
CA VAL A 89 22.25 -7.49 -33.00
C VAL A 89 21.78 -8.81 -33.60
N LEU A 90 22.59 -9.43 -34.48
CA LEU A 90 22.31 -10.76 -35.02
C LEU A 90 22.16 -11.81 -33.92
N THR A 91 23.07 -11.77 -32.94
CA THR A 91 23.08 -12.70 -31.81
C THR A 91 21.82 -12.55 -30.96
N GLN A 92 21.45 -11.31 -30.59
CA GLN A 92 20.22 -11.05 -29.83
C GLN A 92 18.96 -11.46 -30.61
N LEU A 93 18.90 -11.17 -31.91
CA LEU A 93 17.75 -11.54 -32.74
C LEU A 93 17.59 -13.04 -32.88
N ARG A 94 18.67 -13.82 -32.93
CA ARG A 94 18.62 -15.29 -33.02
C ARG A 94 17.93 -15.96 -31.84
N GLU A 95 17.89 -15.30 -30.68
CA GLU A 95 17.11 -15.80 -29.55
C GLU A 95 15.59 -15.79 -29.82
N SER A 96 15.13 -14.91 -30.71
CA SER A 96 13.71 -14.68 -30.98
C SER A 96 13.31 -15.08 -32.39
N ILE A 97 14.23 -15.04 -33.36
CA ILE A 97 14.07 -15.47 -34.75
C ILE A 97 15.29 -16.36 -35.07
N PRO A 98 15.24 -17.68 -34.81
CA PRO A 98 16.42 -18.55 -34.90
C PRO A 98 17.08 -18.59 -36.29
N ASP A 99 16.31 -18.36 -37.35
CA ASP A 99 16.75 -18.40 -38.75
C ASP A 99 17.14 -17.01 -39.32
N VAL A 100 17.28 -15.98 -38.48
CA VAL A 100 17.68 -14.63 -38.93
C VAL A 100 19.10 -14.62 -39.51
N THR A 101 19.26 -13.90 -40.63
CA THR A 101 20.53 -13.76 -41.36
C THR A 101 21.06 -12.31 -41.33
N PRO A 102 22.35 -12.08 -41.61
CA PRO A 102 22.89 -10.73 -41.80
C PRO A 102 22.14 -9.91 -42.87
N ASP A 103 21.67 -10.55 -43.94
CA ASP A 103 20.86 -9.88 -44.97
C ASP A 103 19.53 -9.37 -44.43
N ASN A 104 18.92 -10.05 -43.45
CA ASN A 104 17.72 -9.55 -42.78
C ASN A 104 18.02 -8.28 -41.98
N ILE A 105 19.15 -8.23 -41.28
CA ILE A 105 19.58 -7.05 -40.51
C ILE A 105 19.77 -5.85 -41.45
N GLU A 106 20.49 -6.04 -42.55
CA GLU A 106 20.73 -4.97 -43.51
C GLU A 106 19.43 -4.50 -44.19
N ALA A 107 18.49 -5.42 -44.47
CA ALA A 107 17.17 -5.08 -44.98
C ALA A 107 16.38 -4.23 -43.97
N TRP A 108 16.32 -4.63 -42.70
CA TRP A 108 15.62 -3.88 -41.64
C TRP A 108 16.28 -2.52 -41.34
N ARG A 109 17.61 -2.44 -41.43
CA ARG A 109 18.36 -1.18 -41.34
C ARG A 109 17.97 -0.22 -42.47
N LYS A 110 17.96 -0.69 -43.72
CA LYS A 110 17.54 0.11 -44.90
C LYS A 110 16.07 0.53 -44.83
N GLN A 111 15.21 -0.29 -44.24
CA GLN A 111 13.81 0.03 -44.01
C GLN A 111 13.63 1.07 -42.86
N GLY A 112 14.64 1.28 -42.03
CA GLY A 112 14.57 2.20 -40.89
C GLY A 112 13.88 1.64 -39.65
N VAL A 113 13.50 0.36 -39.64
CA VAL A 113 12.84 -0.30 -38.48
C VAL A 113 13.82 -0.84 -37.46
N LEU A 114 15.12 -0.81 -37.76
CA LEU A 114 16.21 -1.14 -36.87
C LEU A 114 17.05 0.12 -36.64
N GLN A 115 16.82 0.76 -35.49
CA GLN A 115 17.41 2.05 -35.14
C GLN A 115 18.94 1.95 -35.08
N HIS A 116 19.60 2.84 -35.83
CA HIS A 116 21.04 2.83 -36.00
C HIS A 116 21.59 4.23 -36.23
N ARG A 117 22.90 4.38 -36.05
CA ARG A 117 23.65 5.59 -36.37
C ARG A 117 25.00 5.22 -36.97
N VAL A 118 25.49 6.06 -37.88
CA VAL A 118 26.87 5.96 -38.36
C VAL A 118 27.73 6.84 -37.47
N ILE A 119 28.70 6.24 -36.79
CA ILE A 119 29.65 6.92 -35.90
C ILE A 119 31.05 6.58 -36.40
N ASP A 120 31.78 7.62 -36.81
CA ASP A 120 33.14 7.55 -37.35
C ASP A 120 33.29 6.52 -38.49
N GLY A 121 32.29 6.47 -39.37
CA GLY A 121 32.26 5.57 -40.54
C GLY A 121 31.79 4.14 -40.25
N GLN A 122 31.45 3.82 -39.00
CA GLN A 122 30.94 2.51 -38.59
C GLN A 122 29.46 2.57 -38.22
N VAL A 123 28.70 1.52 -38.54
CA VAL A 123 27.29 1.41 -38.17
C VAL A 123 27.16 0.84 -36.76
N TRP A 124 26.46 1.56 -35.90
CA TRP A 124 26.12 1.14 -34.55
C TRP A 124 24.61 1.13 -34.36
N TYR A 125 24.10 0.15 -33.64
CA TYR A 125 22.68 0.00 -33.36
C TYR A 125 22.36 0.42 -31.94
N PHE A 126 21.16 0.99 -31.79
CA PHE A 126 20.61 1.33 -30.49
C PHE A 126 20.49 0.07 -29.62
N ASP A 127 20.82 0.15 -28.34
CA ASP A 127 20.83 -0.98 -27.41
C ASP A 127 19.44 -1.66 -27.26
N ARG A 128 18.35 -0.91 -27.47
CA ARG A 128 16.97 -1.42 -27.51
C ARG A 128 16.43 -1.68 -28.93
N ALA A 129 17.26 -1.61 -29.98
CA ALA A 129 16.83 -1.73 -31.38
C ALA A 129 16.07 -3.04 -31.67
N VAL A 130 16.50 -4.17 -31.09
CA VAL A 130 15.84 -5.47 -31.28
C VAL A 130 14.42 -5.47 -30.72
N GLY A 131 14.23 -4.90 -29.52
CA GLY A 131 12.90 -4.76 -28.93
C GLY A 131 12.00 -3.83 -29.76
N ASN A 132 12.54 -2.74 -30.27
CA ASN A 132 11.81 -1.80 -31.12
C ASN A 132 11.42 -2.41 -32.48
N LEU A 133 12.27 -3.26 -33.08
CA LEU A 133 11.99 -3.96 -34.33
C LEU A 133 10.66 -4.72 -34.28
N PHE A 134 10.42 -5.48 -33.20
CA PHE A 134 9.19 -6.26 -33.06
C PHE A 134 7.92 -5.41 -32.92
N ARG A 135 8.05 -4.12 -32.59
CA ARG A 135 6.94 -3.15 -32.56
C ARG A 135 6.73 -2.49 -33.91
N ALA A 136 7.82 -2.18 -34.62
CA ALA A 136 7.79 -1.46 -35.89
C ALA A 136 7.56 -2.37 -37.11
N CYS A 137 7.89 -3.67 -37.02
CA CYS A 137 7.87 -4.60 -38.15
C CYS A 137 6.98 -5.82 -37.87
N PRO A 138 5.71 -5.82 -38.33
CA PRO A 138 4.80 -6.95 -38.17
C PRO A 138 5.35 -8.27 -38.72
N ALA A 139 6.11 -8.22 -39.83
CA ALA A 139 6.74 -9.40 -40.41
C ALA A 139 7.83 -10.01 -39.52
N ALA A 140 8.60 -9.17 -38.80
CA ALA A 140 9.55 -9.66 -37.81
C ALA A 140 8.82 -10.22 -36.58
N LYS A 141 7.76 -9.56 -36.11
CA LYS A 141 6.93 -10.04 -34.99
C LYS A 141 6.30 -11.40 -35.28
N ALA A 142 5.78 -11.62 -36.48
CA ALA A 142 5.17 -12.90 -36.87
C ALA A 142 6.17 -14.08 -36.89
N ARG A 143 7.48 -13.80 -36.97
CA ARG A 143 8.56 -14.80 -36.92
C ARG A 143 9.09 -15.04 -35.50
N CYS A 144 8.66 -14.26 -34.51
CA CYS A 144 9.15 -14.37 -33.15
C CYS A 144 8.68 -15.69 -32.51
N VAL A 145 9.62 -16.50 -32.03
CA VAL A 145 9.33 -17.78 -31.35
C VAL A 145 9.18 -17.64 -29.83
N LYS A 146 9.55 -16.48 -29.26
CA LYS A 146 9.33 -16.20 -27.84
C LYS A 146 7.83 -15.91 -27.63
N PRO A 147 7.17 -16.54 -26.65
CA PRO A 147 5.78 -16.24 -26.33
C PRO A 147 5.66 -14.77 -25.88
N ASP A 148 4.57 -14.10 -26.28
CA ASP A 148 4.24 -12.79 -25.74
C ASP A 148 4.05 -12.93 -24.23
N GLU A 149 4.77 -12.13 -23.43
CA GLU A 149 4.55 -12.08 -21.98
C GLU A 149 3.12 -11.63 -21.70
N ALA A 150 2.33 -12.49 -21.06
CA ALA A 150 0.95 -12.16 -20.72
C ALA A 150 0.93 -10.94 -19.78
N ARG A 151 0.27 -9.85 -20.19
CA ARG A 151 -0.02 -8.73 -19.29
C ARG A 151 -0.96 -9.24 -18.20
N VAL A 152 -0.45 -9.36 -16.98
CA VAL A 152 -1.20 -9.85 -15.81
C VAL A 152 -2.35 -8.89 -15.42
N PHE A 153 -2.22 -7.59 -15.74
CA PHE A 153 -3.21 -6.57 -15.38
C PHE A 153 -4.15 -6.22 -16.53
N ASN A 154 -5.45 -6.54 -16.38
CA ASN A 154 -6.49 -6.17 -17.34
C ASN A 154 -6.91 -4.71 -17.16
N LEU A 155 -6.19 -3.81 -17.84
CA LEU A 155 -6.40 -2.37 -17.74
C LEU A 155 -7.80 -1.93 -18.19
N PRO A 156 -8.33 -2.29 -19.38
CA PRO A 156 -9.66 -1.84 -19.81
C PRO A 156 -10.77 -2.22 -18.82
N ALA A 157 -10.77 -3.44 -18.30
CA ALA A 157 -11.77 -3.87 -17.32
C ALA A 157 -11.65 -3.09 -15.99
N HIS A 158 -10.41 -2.80 -15.55
CA HIS A 158 -10.18 -1.97 -14.37
C HIS A 158 -10.71 -0.54 -14.57
N LEU A 159 -10.45 0.08 -15.72
CA LEU A 159 -10.93 1.42 -16.02
C LEU A 159 -12.46 1.49 -16.06
N ALA A 160 -13.13 0.49 -16.64
CA ALA A 160 -14.59 0.38 -16.60
C ALA A 160 -15.14 0.38 -15.16
N LYS A 161 -14.47 -0.32 -14.23
CA LYS A 161 -14.81 -0.29 -12.80
C LYS A 161 -14.65 1.11 -12.21
N LEU A 162 -13.56 1.82 -12.52
CA LEU A 162 -13.31 3.17 -12.00
C LEU A 162 -14.37 4.17 -12.48
N VAL A 163 -14.71 4.13 -13.77
CA VAL A 163 -15.77 4.97 -14.36
C VAL A 163 -17.10 4.72 -13.65
N ASN A 164 -17.51 3.46 -13.54
CA ASN A 164 -18.76 3.10 -12.87
C ASN A 164 -18.77 3.54 -11.39
N GLN A 165 -17.64 3.40 -10.69
CA GLN A 165 -17.52 3.80 -9.28
C GLN A 165 -17.65 5.33 -9.13
N ALA A 166 -16.99 6.12 -9.99
CA ALA A 166 -17.08 7.57 -9.97
C ALA A 166 -18.50 8.06 -10.27
N GLU A 167 -19.21 7.40 -11.19
CA GLU A 167 -20.60 7.72 -11.50
C GLU A 167 -21.55 7.40 -10.35
N GLN A 168 -21.40 6.23 -9.74
CA GLN A 168 -22.25 5.80 -8.63
C GLN A 168 -22.07 6.68 -7.38
N THR A 169 -20.84 7.10 -7.10
CA THR A 169 -20.52 7.90 -5.91
C THR A 169 -20.66 9.40 -6.13
N GLY A 170 -20.63 9.86 -7.38
CA GLY A 170 -20.52 11.27 -7.74
C GLY A 170 -19.17 11.91 -7.37
N GLN A 171 -18.18 11.10 -6.97
CA GLN A 171 -16.86 11.58 -6.54
C GLN A 171 -15.87 11.57 -7.70
N ALA A 172 -15.07 12.64 -7.82
CA ALA A 172 -14.00 12.71 -8.81
C ALA A 172 -12.75 11.91 -8.41
N GLN A 173 -12.62 11.49 -7.15
CA GLN A 173 -11.53 10.62 -6.70
C GLN A 173 -12.12 9.33 -6.16
N VAL A 174 -11.71 8.20 -6.71
CA VAL A 174 -12.21 6.86 -6.36
C VAL A 174 -11.07 5.86 -6.33
N HIS A 175 -11.28 4.70 -5.71
CA HIS A 175 -10.30 3.61 -5.67
C HIS A 175 -8.91 4.02 -5.15
N PRO A 176 -8.79 4.66 -3.97
CA PRO A 176 -7.49 4.91 -3.35
C PRO A 176 -6.68 3.62 -3.22
N VAL A 177 -5.38 3.73 -3.49
CA VAL A 177 -4.36 2.69 -3.37
C VAL A 177 -3.27 3.24 -2.48
N LYS A 178 -2.90 2.51 -1.43
CA LYS A 178 -1.74 2.83 -0.60
C LYS A 178 -0.49 2.26 -1.24
N HIS A 179 0.58 3.06 -1.26
CA HIS A 179 1.90 2.71 -1.76
C HIS A 179 2.89 2.73 -0.62
N HIS A 180 3.76 1.73 -0.57
CA HIS A 180 4.92 1.68 0.32
C HIS A 180 6.15 1.41 -0.54
N ILE A 181 7.14 2.31 -0.45
CA ILE A 181 8.34 2.27 -1.29
C ILE A 181 9.59 2.34 -0.44
N ARG A 182 10.54 1.44 -0.71
CA ARG A 182 11.94 1.56 -0.29
C ARG A 182 12.79 1.76 -1.53
N TYR A 183 13.40 2.93 -1.67
CA TYR A 183 14.23 3.31 -2.80
C TYR A 183 15.70 3.37 -2.37
N THR A 184 16.61 2.79 -3.15
CA THR A 184 18.04 2.75 -2.85
C THR A 184 18.85 3.21 -4.07
N LEU A 185 19.97 3.87 -3.83
CA LEU A 185 20.94 4.28 -4.85
C LEU A 185 22.36 4.02 -4.33
N GLN A 186 23.21 3.45 -5.17
CA GLN A 186 24.58 3.10 -4.81
C GLN A 186 25.56 3.42 -5.96
N VAL A 187 26.65 4.11 -5.62
CA VAL A 187 27.74 4.39 -6.57
C VAL A 187 28.45 3.08 -6.95
N LYS A 188 28.87 2.91 -8.21
CA LYS A 188 29.66 1.73 -8.60
C LYS A 188 31.01 1.69 -7.91
N GLU A 189 31.43 0.49 -7.53
CA GLU A 189 32.76 0.24 -6.97
C GLU A 189 33.86 0.68 -7.95
N GLY A 190 34.97 1.20 -7.41
CA GLY A 190 36.12 1.60 -8.21
C GLY A 190 35.95 2.91 -9.00
N ASN A 191 34.88 3.68 -8.77
CA ASN A 191 34.74 5.00 -9.41
C ASN A 191 35.92 5.92 -9.02
N PRO A 192 36.63 6.53 -9.99
CA PRO A 192 37.86 7.30 -9.73
C PRO A 192 37.64 8.57 -8.91
N ARG A 193 36.39 9.03 -8.76
CA ARG A 193 36.03 10.20 -7.95
C ARG A 193 35.82 9.84 -6.47
N LEU A 194 35.72 8.56 -6.11
CA LEU A 194 35.63 8.14 -4.71
C LEU A 194 36.99 8.30 -4.03
N LYS A 195 37.25 9.50 -3.51
CA LYS A 195 38.45 9.84 -2.74
C LYS A 195 38.06 10.10 -1.29
N LYS A 196 38.92 9.71 -0.35
CA LYS A 196 38.67 9.99 1.07
C LYS A 196 38.47 11.49 1.29
N GLY A 197 37.37 11.86 1.94
CA GLY A 197 36.98 13.25 2.18
C GLY A 197 36.13 13.90 1.09
N ALA A 198 35.90 13.23 -0.04
CA ALA A 198 35.01 13.73 -1.08
C ALA A 198 33.56 13.80 -0.57
N LYS A 199 32.84 14.87 -0.95
CA LYS A 199 31.43 15.05 -0.60
C LYS A 199 30.55 14.43 -1.68
N VAL A 200 29.69 13.50 -1.29
CA VAL A 200 28.71 12.87 -2.16
C VAL A 200 27.32 13.39 -1.85
N GLN A 201 26.63 13.90 -2.86
CA GLN A 201 25.31 14.51 -2.76
C GLN A 201 24.34 13.73 -3.64
N CYS A 202 23.21 13.31 -3.08
CA CYS A 202 22.25 12.43 -3.73
C CYS A 202 20.84 12.99 -3.63
N TRP A 203 20.09 12.93 -4.71
CA TRP A 203 18.67 13.29 -4.78
C TRP A 203 17.88 12.04 -5.18
N LEU A 204 16.99 11.59 -4.30
CA LEU A 204 16.08 10.48 -4.57
C LEU A 204 14.66 10.98 -4.90
N PRO A 205 13.90 10.29 -5.77
CA PRO A 205 12.51 10.61 -6.04
C PRO A 205 11.66 10.48 -4.76
N PHE A 206 10.80 11.48 -4.51
CA PHE A 206 9.90 11.50 -3.37
C PHE A 206 8.47 11.86 -3.80
N PRO A 207 7.41 11.38 -3.13
CA PRO A 207 6.06 11.61 -3.59
C PRO A 207 5.69 13.07 -3.49
N GLN A 208 5.17 13.61 -4.59
CA GLN A 208 4.55 14.92 -4.56
C GLN A 208 3.25 14.88 -3.76
N GLU A 209 2.93 15.97 -3.06
CA GLU A 209 1.57 16.17 -2.56
C GLU A 209 0.75 16.86 -3.64
N TYR A 210 -0.17 16.11 -4.23
CA TYR A 210 -0.93 16.56 -5.38
C TYR A 210 -2.38 16.06 -5.30
N ARG A 211 -3.29 16.66 -6.06
CA ARG A 211 -4.74 16.44 -5.95
C ARG A 211 -5.15 14.99 -5.68
N GLN A 212 -4.65 14.04 -6.49
CA GLN A 212 -4.97 12.62 -6.38
C GLN A 212 -3.90 11.77 -5.67
N GLN A 213 -2.84 12.38 -5.14
CA GLN A 213 -1.75 11.72 -4.41
C GLN A 213 -1.45 12.48 -3.11
N GLY A 214 -1.76 11.88 -1.96
CA GLY A 214 -1.60 12.53 -0.66
C GLY A 214 -1.21 11.55 0.44
N GLN A 215 -1.35 12.00 1.70
CA GLN A 215 -0.93 11.22 2.89
C GLN A 215 0.53 10.78 2.82
N VAL A 216 1.38 11.63 2.26
CA VAL A 216 2.79 11.37 2.05
C VAL A 216 3.51 11.35 3.41
N LYS A 217 4.26 10.29 3.68
CA LYS A 217 5.08 10.16 4.89
C LYS A 217 6.45 9.58 4.54
N LEU A 218 7.50 10.29 4.95
CA LEU A 218 8.84 9.75 4.99
C LEU A 218 9.00 8.90 6.28
N LEU A 219 9.34 7.63 6.13
CA LEU A 219 9.48 6.67 7.23
C LEU A 219 10.93 6.59 7.72
N SER A 220 11.90 6.50 6.81
CA SER A 220 13.32 6.49 7.15
C SER A 220 14.20 6.92 5.99
N THR A 221 15.44 7.34 6.28
CA THR A 221 16.49 7.58 5.28
C THR A 221 17.84 7.04 5.73
N GLU A 222 18.69 6.71 4.77
CA GLU A 222 20.09 6.36 4.97
C GLU A 222 20.93 7.27 4.06
N PRO A 223 21.73 8.20 4.60
CA PRO A 223 21.89 8.54 6.02
C PRO A 223 20.62 9.19 6.63
N PRO A 224 20.51 9.28 7.97
CA PRO A 224 19.30 9.80 8.62
C PRO A 224 19.08 11.32 8.41
N THR A 225 20.15 12.08 8.16
CA THR A 225 20.03 13.52 7.85
C THR A 225 19.61 13.69 6.39
N ASN A 226 18.52 14.42 6.19
CA ASN A 226 17.94 14.64 4.87
C ASN A 226 17.33 16.05 4.72
N ILE A 227 17.10 16.46 3.48
CA ILE A 227 16.29 17.64 3.14
C ILE A 227 15.22 17.20 2.14
N VAL A 228 13.95 17.26 2.53
CA VAL A 228 12.83 17.03 1.62
C VAL A 228 12.51 18.33 0.91
N ALA A 229 12.40 18.29 -0.42
CA ALA A 229 11.96 19.44 -1.21
C ALA A 229 10.61 19.96 -0.68
N PRO A 230 10.33 21.28 -0.73
CA PRO A 230 9.00 21.81 -0.43
C PRO A 230 7.91 21.31 -1.41
N THR A 231 6.64 21.36 -0.99
CA THR A 231 5.48 20.89 -1.81
C THR A 231 5.17 21.77 -3.02
N ASP A 232 5.56 23.03 -2.99
CA ASP A 232 5.40 23.99 -4.09
C ASP A 232 6.47 23.85 -5.18
N GLN A 233 7.52 23.05 -4.94
CA GLN A 233 8.53 22.76 -5.95
C GLN A 233 7.99 21.79 -7.01
N ALA A 234 8.37 22.05 -8.27
CA ALA A 234 7.94 21.22 -9.39
C ALA A 234 8.59 19.83 -9.40
N GLN A 235 9.75 19.64 -8.77
CA GLN A 235 10.44 18.36 -8.65
C GLN A 235 10.57 17.99 -7.18
N ARG A 236 10.01 16.84 -6.80
CA ARG A 236 9.96 16.43 -5.40
C ARG A 236 11.04 15.42 -5.06
N THR A 237 12.00 15.84 -4.24
CA THR A 237 13.21 15.08 -3.92
C THR A 237 13.38 14.88 -2.42
N VAL A 238 14.06 13.79 -2.05
CA VAL A 238 14.77 13.66 -0.77
C VAL A 238 16.25 13.83 -1.09
N TYR A 239 16.83 14.92 -0.59
CA TYR A 239 18.27 15.18 -0.68
C TYR A 239 19.00 14.56 0.51
N LEU A 240 20.12 13.91 0.21
CA LEU A 240 20.99 13.21 1.15
C LEU A 240 22.44 13.55 0.85
N GLU A 241 23.29 13.59 1.88
CA GLU A 241 24.73 13.80 1.69
C GLU A 241 25.57 12.92 2.62
N GLN A 242 26.72 12.47 2.12
CA GLN A 242 27.72 11.70 2.85
C GLN A 242 29.11 12.19 2.49
N THR A 243 30.09 11.97 3.37
CA THR A 243 31.51 12.12 3.07
C THR A 243 32.12 10.73 2.86
N VAL A 244 32.96 10.57 1.85
CA VAL A 244 33.63 9.29 1.58
C VAL A 244 34.68 9.02 2.67
N ASP A 245 34.42 8.04 3.53
CA ASP A 245 35.38 7.61 4.57
C ASP A 245 36.39 6.58 4.03
N ASP A 246 35.90 5.60 3.27
CA ASP A 246 36.65 4.51 2.68
C ASP A 246 36.34 4.40 1.18
N PRO A 247 37.26 4.80 0.29
CA PRO A 247 37.12 4.70 -1.17
C PRO A 247 36.73 3.31 -1.70
N VAL A 248 37.02 2.24 -0.95
CA VAL A 248 36.70 0.85 -1.35
C VAL A 248 35.24 0.52 -1.06
N LYS A 249 34.57 1.25 -0.16
CA LYS A 249 33.16 1.06 0.19
C LYS A 249 32.33 2.18 -0.43
N PRO A 250 31.70 1.95 -1.59
CA PRO A 250 30.95 2.99 -2.26
C PRO A 250 29.77 3.46 -1.39
N PRO A 251 29.51 4.78 -1.32
CA PRO A 251 28.36 5.36 -0.65
C PRO A 251 27.04 4.73 -1.12
N ARG A 252 26.15 4.49 -0.16
CA ARG A 252 24.79 3.98 -0.37
C ARG A 252 23.80 4.95 0.26
N PHE A 253 22.74 5.23 -0.49
CA PHE A 253 21.65 6.09 -0.11
C PHE A 253 20.34 5.32 -0.14
N ALA A 254 19.45 5.59 0.82
CA ALA A 254 18.11 5.02 0.81
C ALA A 254 17.07 5.99 1.38
N ALA A 255 15.83 5.85 0.89
CA ALA A 255 14.65 6.48 1.46
C ALA A 255 13.50 5.47 1.47
N GLU A 256 12.77 5.41 2.59
CA GLU A 256 11.58 4.59 2.75
C GLU A 256 10.40 5.47 3.10
N PHE A 257 9.29 5.31 2.37
CA PHE A 257 8.14 6.21 2.46
C PHE A 257 6.83 5.53 2.05
N GLU A 258 5.72 6.10 2.51
CA GLU A 258 4.37 5.70 2.13
C GLU A 258 3.54 6.90 1.63
N PHE A 259 2.58 6.63 0.76
CA PHE A 259 1.60 7.60 0.28
C PHE A 259 0.33 6.89 -0.21
N VAL A 260 -0.73 7.64 -0.52
CA VAL A 260 -1.97 7.12 -1.09
C VAL A 260 -2.26 7.87 -2.38
N THR A 261 -2.51 7.11 -3.45
CA THR A 261 -2.97 7.65 -4.74
C THR A 261 -4.36 7.13 -5.06
N ALA A 262 -5.29 8.00 -5.46
CA ALA A 262 -6.62 7.64 -5.94
C ALA A 262 -6.73 7.81 -7.46
N ALA A 263 -7.65 7.08 -8.09
CA ALA A 263 -8.02 7.34 -9.47
C ALA A 263 -8.71 8.70 -9.52
N TYR A 264 -8.38 9.52 -10.51
CA TYR A 264 -9.04 10.81 -10.72
C TYR A 264 -9.94 10.72 -11.96
N VAL A 265 -11.24 10.71 -11.73
CA VAL A 265 -12.29 10.51 -12.74
C VAL A 265 -13.39 11.58 -12.58
N PRO A 266 -13.09 12.89 -12.76
CA PRO A 266 -14.12 13.93 -12.76
C PRO A 266 -15.19 13.71 -13.83
N GLN A 267 -16.41 14.15 -13.53
CA GLN A 267 -17.49 14.23 -14.52
C GLN A 267 -17.25 15.41 -15.45
N LEU A 268 -16.81 15.10 -16.67
CA LEU A 268 -16.52 16.08 -17.71
C LEU A 268 -17.75 16.27 -18.60
N ASP A 269 -18.03 17.52 -18.94
CA ASP A 269 -19.17 17.89 -19.78
C ASP A 269 -18.76 19.07 -20.66
N PRO A 270 -18.53 18.88 -21.98
CA PRO A 270 -18.12 19.94 -22.89
C PRO A 270 -19.03 21.18 -22.82
N ALA A 271 -20.33 21.03 -22.50
CA ALA A 271 -21.26 22.15 -22.39
C ALA A 271 -21.01 23.05 -21.16
N LYS A 272 -20.25 22.58 -20.16
CA LYS A 272 -19.93 23.32 -18.93
C LYS A 272 -18.59 24.07 -19.00
N VAL A 273 -17.86 23.92 -20.11
CA VAL A 273 -16.56 24.55 -20.29
C VAL A 273 -16.70 26.07 -20.26
N LYS A 274 -15.83 26.73 -19.48
CA LYS A 274 -15.80 28.19 -19.38
C LYS A 274 -14.67 28.79 -20.23
N PRO A 275 -14.84 30.03 -20.73
CA PRO A 275 -13.77 30.71 -21.46
C PRO A 275 -12.58 31.01 -20.54
N TYR A 276 -11.37 31.00 -21.11
CA TYR A 276 -10.15 31.36 -20.38
C TYR A 276 -10.03 32.86 -20.16
N ASP A 277 -9.47 33.25 -19.00
CA ASP A 277 -8.80 34.54 -18.86
C ASP A 277 -7.46 34.50 -19.58
N LYS A 278 -7.43 34.98 -20.83
CA LYS A 278 -6.23 35.00 -21.66
C LYS A 278 -5.15 35.97 -21.17
N SER A 279 -5.46 36.85 -20.22
CA SER A 279 -4.50 37.76 -19.59
C SER A 279 -3.81 37.16 -18.36
N GLY A 280 -4.41 36.12 -17.77
CA GLY A 280 -3.89 35.43 -16.59
C GLY A 280 -2.52 34.79 -16.81
N GLU A 281 -1.74 34.70 -15.73
CA GLU A 281 -0.38 34.11 -15.75
C GLU A 281 -0.39 32.66 -16.22
N LEU A 282 -1.31 31.83 -15.69
CA LEU A 282 -1.46 30.43 -16.08
C LEU A 282 -1.66 30.28 -17.59
N TYR A 283 -2.61 31.02 -18.16
CA TYR A 283 -2.88 30.92 -19.60
C TYR A 283 -1.65 31.32 -20.41
N ARG A 284 -1.01 32.44 -20.08
CA ARG A 284 0.18 32.92 -20.79
C ARG A 284 1.35 31.95 -20.69
N GLU A 285 1.71 31.51 -19.49
CA GLU A 285 2.85 30.59 -19.29
C GLU A 285 2.61 29.26 -20.02
N TYR A 286 1.44 28.66 -19.81
CA TYR A 286 1.18 27.31 -20.28
C TYR A 286 0.61 27.23 -21.70
N THR A 287 0.49 28.35 -22.42
CA THR A 287 0.28 28.37 -23.89
C THR A 287 1.48 28.90 -24.67
N SER A 288 2.55 29.33 -23.97
CA SER A 288 3.76 29.83 -24.62
C SER A 288 4.71 28.72 -25.05
N GLU A 289 5.56 29.05 -26.03
CA GLU A 289 6.75 28.26 -26.39
C GLU A 289 7.72 28.17 -25.21
N ARG A 290 8.43 27.05 -25.11
CA ARG A 290 9.53 26.84 -24.17
C ARG A 290 10.61 26.01 -24.84
N PRO A 291 11.54 26.66 -25.59
CA PRO A 291 12.65 25.98 -26.23
C PRO A 291 13.52 25.20 -25.23
N SER A 292 14.19 24.14 -25.66
CA SER A 292 14.18 23.58 -27.02
C SER A 292 12.99 22.66 -27.32
N HIS A 293 12.26 22.20 -26.31
CA HIS A 293 11.31 21.09 -26.44
C HIS A 293 9.89 21.47 -26.90
N ILE A 294 9.45 22.71 -26.66
CA ILE A 294 8.13 23.21 -27.09
C ILE A 294 8.37 24.40 -28.02
N VAL A 295 8.22 24.18 -29.32
CA VAL A 295 8.43 25.19 -30.37
C VAL A 295 7.31 25.09 -31.41
N PHE A 296 6.71 26.21 -31.76
CA PHE A 296 5.58 26.33 -32.68
C PHE A 296 6.05 26.67 -34.10
N THR A 297 6.77 25.74 -34.71
CA THR A 297 7.17 25.87 -36.12
C THR A 297 5.92 25.97 -37.02
N PRO A 298 6.05 26.50 -38.26
CA PRO A 298 4.93 26.51 -39.20
C PRO A 298 4.27 25.15 -39.40
N GLU A 299 5.05 24.07 -39.37
CA GLU A 299 4.58 22.68 -39.50
C GLU A 299 3.77 22.26 -38.27
N VAL A 300 4.23 22.59 -37.06
CA VAL A 300 3.50 22.31 -35.81
C VAL A 300 2.18 23.06 -35.79
N LYS A 301 2.16 24.35 -36.14
CA LYS A 301 0.92 25.15 -36.20
C LYS A 301 -0.07 24.60 -37.23
N LYS A 302 0.44 24.22 -38.41
CA LYS A 302 -0.38 23.60 -39.46
C LYS A 302 -0.97 22.27 -38.99
N LEU A 303 -0.14 21.38 -38.43
CA LEU A 303 -0.59 20.09 -37.91
C LEU A 303 -1.63 20.26 -36.79
N ALA A 304 -1.39 21.17 -35.86
CA ALA A 304 -2.34 21.48 -34.79
C ALA A 304 -3.70 21.92 -35.38
N ALA A 305 -3.69 22.85 -36.35
CA ALA A 305 -4.89 23.30 -37.05
C ALA A 305 -5.62 22.17 -37.81
N GLU A 306 -4.87 21.27 -38.47
CA GLU A 306 -5.43 20.10 -39.17
C GLU A 306 -6.13 19.12 -38.21
N ILE A 307 -5.58 18.94 -37.00
CA ILE A 307 -6.15 18.03 -35.99
C ILE A 307 -7.39 18.65 -35.34
N VAL A 308 -7.31 19.92 -34.92
CA VAL A 308 -8.41 20.56 -34.18
C VAL A 308 -9.54 21.04 -35.09
N GLY A 309 -9.25 21.46 -36.32
CA GLY A 309 -10.22 22.05 -37.24
C GLY A 309 -10.85 23.33 -36.67
N GLU A 310 -12.16 23.49 -36.86
CA GLU A 310 -12.95 24.64 -36.37
C GLU A 310 -13.45 24.48 -34.92
N GLU A 311 -12.95 23.48 -34.18
CA GLU A 311 -13.33 23.31 -32.77
C GLU A 311 -12.84 24.49 -31.95
N GLU A 312 -13.65 24.97 -31.00
CA GLU A 312 -13.26 26.04 -30.07
C GLU A 312 -13.28 25.60 -28.61
N ASN A 313 -13.96 24.50 -28.31
CA ASN A 313 -14.01 23.95 -26.96
C ASN A 313 -12.64 23.35 -26.59
N PRO A 314 -11.93 23.87 -25.57
CA PRO A 314 -10.61 23.37 -25.20
C PRO A 314 -10.58 21.91 -24.75
N LEU A 315 -11.67 21.39 -24.15
CA LEU A 315 -11.76 19.98 -23.77
C LEU A 315 -11.78 19.08 -25.02
N GLU A 316 -12.56 19.46 -26.03
CA GLU A 316 -12.66 18.74 -27.30
C GLU A 316 -11.37 18.88 -28.14
N LYS A 317 -10.74 20.07 -28.15
CA LYS A 317 -9.41 20.27 -28.75
C LYS A 317 -8.40 19.29 -28.16
N ALA A 318 -8.32 19.22 -26.84
CA ALA A 318 -7.42 18.31 -26.15
C ALA A 318 -7.72 16.84 -26.49
N LEU A 319 -8.99 16.43 -26.52
CA LEU A 319 -9.38 15.07 -26.89
C LEU A 319 -9.01 14.70 -28.33
N ARG A 320 -9.21 15.59 -29.31
CA ARG A 320 -8.80 15.38 -30.70
C ARG A 320 -7.29 15.20 -30.83
N ILE A 321 -6.53 16.06 -30.14
CA ILE A 321 -5.07 15.97 -30.11
C ILE A 321 -4.62 14.68 -29.43
N PHE A 322 -5.20 14.31 -28.29
CA PHE A 322 -4.92 13.05 -27.59
C PHE A 322 -5.17 11.83 -28.49
N CYS A 323 -6.35 11.77 -29.12
CA CYS A 323 -6.73 10.71 -30.03
C CYS A 323 -5.77 10.60 -31.22
N TRP A 324 -5.34 11.74 -31.76
CA TRP A 324 -4.36 11.78 -32.83
C TRP A 324 -2.99 11.27 -32.37
N VAL A 325 -2.48 11.73 -31.21
CA VAL A 325 -1.19 11.24 -30.68
C VAL A 325 -1.23 9.74 -30.45
N SER A 326 -2.29 9.24 -29.81
CA SER A 326 -2.45 7.82 -29.50
C SER A 326 -2.51 6.92 -30.74
N LYS A 327 -2.97 7.43 -31.89
CA LYS A 327 -3.11 6.66 -33.14
C LYS A 327 -1.88 6.80 -34.04
N GLU A 328 -1.34 8.01 -34.12
CA GLU A 328 -0.34 8.39 -35.13
C GLU A 328 1.10 8.34 -34.60
N ILE A 329 1.32 8.31 -33.28
CA ILE A 329 2.65 8.19 -32.68
C ILE A 329 2.81 6.80 -32.07
N ARG A 330 3.56 5.92 -32.75
CA ARG A 330 3.81 4.56 -32.27
C ARG A 330 4.75 4.56 -31.06
N TRP A 331 4.39 3.81 -30.02
CA TRP A 331 5.29 3.61 -28.88
C TRP A 331 6.56 2.83 -29.28
N CYS A 332 7.73 3.37 -28.92
CA CYS A 332 9.03 2.68 -28.98
C CYS A 332 9.85 3.06 -27.73
N ALA A 333 10.81 2.20 -27.34
CA ALA A 333 11.80 2.60 -26.34
C ALA A 333 12.68 3.71 -26.91
N GLU A 334 13.02 4.70 -26.08
CA GLU A 334 13.71 5.92 -26.50
C GLU A 334 15.15 5.98 -25.97
N MET A 335 15.99 6.78 -26.66
CA MET A 335 17.28 7.23 -26.14
C MET A 335 17.09 8.05 -24.86
N GLU A 336 18.17 8.24 -24.10
CA GLU A 336 18.15 9.14 -22.95
C GLU A 336 17.76 10.57 -23.39
N TYR A 337 16.76 11.20 -22.76
CA TYR A 337 16.20 12.46 -23.25
C TYR A 337 17.20 13.60 -23.27
N SER A 338 18.17 13.60 -22.35
CA SER A 338 19.35 14.47 -22.39
C SER A 338 20.12 14.50 -23.72
N THR A 339 19.99 13.48 -24.56
CA THR A 339 20.67 13.37 -25.87
C THR A 339 19.76 13.77 -27.05
N ILE A 340 18.50 14.08 -26.77
CA ILE A 340 17.50 14.46 -27.76
C ILE A 340 17.30 15.98 -27.71
N GLU A 341 17.67 16.66 -28.79
CA GLU A 341 17.58 18.13 -28.88
C GLU A 341 16.16 18.67 -28.72
N ASN A 342 15.20 18.04 -29.38
CA ASN A 342 13.78 18.39 -29.29
C ASN A 342 12.89 17.14 -29.42
N LEU A 343 12.44 16.66 -28.26
CA LEU A 343 11.51 15.53 -28.11
C LEU A 343 10.21 15.68 -28.94
N SER A 344 9.53 16.85 -28.93
CA SER A 344 8.26 17.01 -29.66
C SER A 344 8.47 17.01 -31.17
N ALA A 345 9.49 17.71 -31.67
CA ALA A 345 9.83 17.74 -33.08
C ALA A 345 10.22 16.34 -33.59
N LYS A 346 11.01 15.59 -32.81
CA LYS A 346 11.35 14.19 -33.09
C LYS A 346 10.09 13.35 -33.22
N GLY A 347 9.20 13.39 -32.23
CA GLY A 347 7.97 12.60 -32.23
C GLY A 347 7.07 12.90 -33.43
N ILE A 348 6.89 14.19 -33.76
CA ILE A 348 6.09 14.61 -34.92
C ILE A 348 6.69 14.11 -36.23
N ALA A 349 8.01 14.26 -36.41
CA ALA A 349 8.70 13.90 -37.65
C ALA A 349 8.79 12.38 -37.86
N ALA A 350 9.12 11.63 -36.81
CA ALA A 350 9.35 10.19 -36.89
C ALA A 350 8.06 9.35 -36.73
N ARG A 351 6.98 9.96 -36.20
CA ARG A 351 5.73 9.27 -35.85
C ARG A 351 5.95 8.12 -34.84
N GLU A 352 6.93 8.29 -33.96
CA GLU A 352 7.28 7.33 -32.93
C GLU A 352 7.94 7.99 -31.72
N GLY A 353 7.79 7.37 -30.56
CA GLY A 353 8.40 7.82 -29.31
C GLY A 353 7.77 7.15 -28.09
N ASP A 354 8.48 7.19 -26.97
CA ASP A 354 8.01 6.69 -25.68
C ASP A 354 7.04 7.67 -24.99
N CYS A 355 6.84 7.52 -23.69
CA CYS A 355 5.90 8.31 -22.92
C CYS A 355 6.23 9.79 -22.85
N GLY A 356 7.50 10.18 -22.66
CA GLY A 356 7.89 11.59 -22.62
C GLY A 356 7.79 12.25 -23.99
N VAL A 357 8.17 11.55 -25.07
CA VAL A 357 8.00 12.07 -26.43
C VAL A 357 6.52 12.29 -26.75
N GLN A 358 5.66 11.29 -26.51
CA GLN A 358 4.22 11.42 -26.75
C GLN A 358 3.59 12.53 -25.90
N GLY A 359 3.97 12.63 -24.62
CA GLY A 359 3.53 13.70 -23.74
C GLY A 359 3.90 15.09 -24.27
N LEU A 360 5.14 15.28 -24.73
CA LEU A 360 5.55 16.58 -25.29
C LEU A 360 4.91 16.90 -26.65
N VAL A 361 4.66 15.91 -27.50
CA VAL A 361 3.89 16.12 -28.73
C VAL A 361 2.49 16.61 -28.37
N PHE A 362 1.82 15.94 -27.42
CA PHE A 362 0.51 16.35 -26.93
C PHE A 362 0.53 17.78 -26.36
N ILE A 363 1.46 18.08 -25.46
CA ILE A 363 1.62 19.42 -24.87
C ILE A 363 1.84 20.46 -25.97
N THR A 364 2.77 20.22 -26.90
CA THR A 364 3.13 21.19 -27.94
C THR A 364 1.95 21.52 -28.84
N LEU A 365 1.19 20.51 -29.27
CA LEU A 365 -0.02 20.69 -30.09
C LEU A 365 -1.15 21.38 -29.31
N CYS A 366 -1.35 21.04 -28.03
CA CYS A 366 -2.32 21.71 -27.16
C CYS A 366 -1.99 23.20 -27.01
N ARG A 367 -0.74 23.52 -26.68
CA ARG A 367 -0.31 24.92 -26.51
C ARG A 367 -0.41 25.72 -27.81
N ALA A 368 0.00 25.14 -28.93
CA ALA A 368 -0.16 25.74 -30.25
C ALA A 368 -1.64 26.00 -30.63
N SER A 369 -2.57 25.23 -30.03
CA SER A 369 -4.02 25.37 -30.21
C SER A 369 -4.70 26.25 -29.16
N GLY A 370 -3.92 26.89 -28.27
CA GLY A 370 -4.44 27.76 -27.20
C GLY A 370 -5.00 27.02 -25.98
N VAL A 371 -4.69 25.74 -25.81
CA VAL A 371 -5.03 24.95 -24.61
C VAL A 371 -3.82 24.91 -23.68
N PRO A 372 -3.90 25.44 -22.44
CA PRO A 372 -2.77 25.40 -21.54
C PRO A 372 -2.42 23.95 -21.16
N ALA A 373 -1.15 23.56 -21.29
CA ALA A 373 -0.71 22.18 -21.04
C ALA A 373 0.68 22.11 -20.40
N ARG A 374 0.95 21.08 -19.58
CA ARG A 374 2.24 20.88 -18.87
C ARG A 374 2.60 19.40 -18.72
N TRP A 375 3.85 19.15 -18.38
CA TRP A 375 4.39 17.80 -18.15
C TRP A 375 4.11 17.33 -16.72
N GLN A 376 3.84 16.04 -16.52
CA GLN A 376 3.86 15.40 -15.21
C GLN A 376 4.55 14.04 -15.31
N SER A 377 5.37 13.66 -14.32
CA SER A 377 6.10 12.38 -14.38
C SER A 377 6.44 11.76 -13.05
N GLY A 378 6.82 10.49 -13.12
CA GLY A 378 7.23 9.68 -11.99
C GLY A 378 7.21 8.20 -12.38
N TRP A 379 6.40 7.39 -11.72
CA TRP A 379 6.30 5.95 -12.01
C TRP A 379 4.85 5.49 -12.18
N GLN A 380 4.64 4.49 -13.04
CA GLN A 380 3.46 3.65 -12.97
C GLN A 380 3.69 2.50 -11.99
N THR A 381 2.67 2.20 -11.19
CA THR A 381 2.77 1.29 -10.04
C THR A 381 1.72 0.18 -10.07
N LYS A 382 1.34 -0.27 -11.28
CA LYS A 382 0.30 -1.29 -11.46
C LYS A 382 0.80 -2.62 -10.84
N PRO A 383 -0.10 -3.49 -10.34
CA PRO A 383 0.31 -4.77 -9.75
C PRO A 383 1.20 -5.58 -10.70
N ASN A 384 2.36 -6.02 -10.22
CA ASN A 384 3.39 -6.74 -11.00
C ASN A 384 3.92 -5.98 -12.23
N GLN A 385 3.69 -4.67 -12.31
CA GLN A 385 4.09 -3.81 -13.42
C GLN A 385 4.54 -2.45 -12.89
N ARG A 386 5.87 -2.28 -12.73
CA ARG A 386 6.47 -1.00 -12.37
C ARG A 386 7.38 -0.52 -13.49
N ASN A 387 7.21 0.73 -13.89
CA ASN A 387 8.07 1.37 -14.88
C ASN A 387 8.11 2.87 -14.65
N MET A 388 9.20 3.51 -15.07
CA MET A 388 9.23 4.95 -15.26
C MET A 388 8.14 5.32 -16.26
N HIS A 389 7.44 6.42 -16.00
CA HIS A 389 6.34 6.85 -16.84
C HIS A 389 6.15 8.35 -16.78
N ASP A 390 5.85 8.90 -17.96
CA ASP A 390 5.61 10.31 -18.19
C ASP A 390 4.22 10.47 -18.79
N TRP A 391 3.56 11.55 -18.39
CA TRP A 391 2.27 11.93 -18.93
C TRP A 391 2.18 13.45 -18.92
N SER A 392 0.97 13.96 -19.12
CA SER A 392 0.74 15.39 -19.25
C SER A 392 -0.49 15.81 -18.48
N GLU A 393 -0.64 17.12 -18.30
CA GLU A 393 -1.89 17.72 -17.89
C GLU A 393 -2.27 18.85 -18.86
N PHE A 394 -3.56 19.07 -19.04
CA PHE A 394 -4.11 20.21 -19.76
C PHE A 394 -5.15 20.92 -18.88
N TYR A 395 -5.29 22.23 -19.01
CA TYR A 395 -6.12 23.03 -18.10
C TYR A 395 -7.45 23.39 -18.72
N VAL A 396 -8.58 23.07 -18.07
CA VAL A 396 -9.93 23.41 -18.52
C VAL A 396 -10.80 23.84 -17.34
N GLU A 397 -11.42 25.02 -17.43
CA GLU A 397 -12.37 25.52 -16.43
C GLU A 397 -13.76 24.85 -16.60
N PRO A 398 -14.45 24.45 -15.51
CA PRO A 398 -14.13 24.67 -14.10
C PRO A 398 -13.28 23.59 -13.41
N TRP A 399 -12.79 22.58 -14.14
CA TRP A 399 -12.11 21.42 -13.53
C TRP A 399 -10.63 21.66 -13.18
N GLY A 400 -9.99 22.68 -13.76
CA GLY A 400 -8.58 22.97 -13.59
C GLY A 400 -7.69 22.02 -14.41
N TRP A 401 -6.57 21.58 -13.83
CA TRP A 401 -5.62 20.66 -14.49
C TRP A 401 -6.19 19.25 -14.62
N LEU A 402 -6.45 18.80 -15.84
CA LEU A 402 -6.90 17.46 -16.19
C LEU A 402 -5.74 16.61 -16.70
N PRO A 403 -5.60 15.35 -16.27
CA PRO A 403 -4.52 14.47 -16.74
C PRO A 403 -4.72 14.04 -18.20
N ALA A 404 -3.62 13.81 -18.91
CA ALA A 404 -3.56 13.24 -20.24
C ALA A 404 -2.38 12.25 -20.35
N ASP A 405 -2.64 10.96 -20.51
CA ASP A 405 -1.62 9.91 -20.62
C ASP A 405 -1.64 9.29 -22.02
N ALA A 406 -1.06 10.01 -22.98
CA ALA A 406 -1.08 9.64 -24.40
C ALA A 406 -0.38 8.30 -24.67
N SER A 407 0.57 7.90 -23.82
CA SER A 407 1.30 6.64 -23.95
C SER A 407 0.48 5.43 -23.54
N ASN A 408 -0.38 5.52 -22.52
CA ASN A 408 -1.40 4.50 -22.31
C ASN A 408 -2.48 4.58 -23.40
N GLY A 409 -2.77 5.80 -23.88
CA GLY A 409 -3.53 6.05 -25.09
C GLY A 409 -4.97 5.55 -25.04
N LEU A 410 -5.56 5.39 -26.23
CA LEU A 410 -6.90 4.85 -26.38
C LEU A 410 -6.95 3.37 -26.01
N GLN A 411 -7.97 3.02 -25.23
CA GLN A 411 -8.19 1.65 -24.78
C GLN A 411 -9.12 0.89 -25.73
N THR A 412 -8.86 -0.41 -25.89
CA THR A 412 -9.76 -1.30 -26.64
C THR A 412 -10.94 -1.67 -25.75
N HIS A 413 -12.06 -0.96 -25.90
CA HIS A 413 -13.31 -1.19 -25.17
C HIS A 413 -14.50 -0.61 -25.94
N ASP A 414 -15.70 -1.17 -25.75
CA ASP A 414 -16.92 -0.73 -26.47
C ASP A 414 -17.52 0.57 -25.92
N ASP A 415 -17.22 0.90 -24.66
CA ASP A 415 -17.64 2.14 -24.00
C ASP A 415 -16.65 3.28 -24.30
N PRO A 416 -17.06 4.38 -24.98
CA PRO A 416 -16.20 5.52 -25.28
C PRO A 416 -15.54 6.12 -24.03
N ARG A 417 -16.23 6.12 -22.88
CA ARG A 417 -15.70 6.64 -21.61
C ARG A 417 -14.47 5.86 -21.12
N VAL A 418 -14.43 4.57 -21.43
CA VAL A 418 -13.30 3.69 -21.10
C VAL A 418 -12.23 3.78 -22.17
N GLN A 419 -12.62 3.88 -23.43
CA GLN A 419 -11.71 4.05 -24.57
C GLN A 419 -10.89 5.34 -24.44
N GLU A 420 -11.52 6.44 -24.07
CA GLU A 420 -10.92 7.78 -24.00
C GLU A 420 -10.43 8.16 -22.59
N PHE A 421 -10.51 7.23 -21.64
CA PHE A 421 -10.27 7.45 -20.20
C PHE A 421 -9.03 8.30 -19.91
N PHE A 422 -7.90 8.01 -20.55
CA PHE A 422 -6.65 8.70 -20.28
C PHE A 422 -6.57 10.13 -20.82
N CYS A 423 -7.65 10.70 -21.37
CA CYS A 423 -7.78 12.11 -21.69
C CYS A 423 -8.82 12.78 -20.78
N GLY A 424 -8.36 13.23 -19.61
CA GLY A 424 -9.20 13.83 -18.58
C GLY A 424 -9.28 13.02 -17.30
N HIS A 425 -8.90 11.73 -17.34
CA HIS A 425 -8.86 10.83 -16.19
C HIS A 425 -7.50 10.14 -16.04
N ILE A 426 -7.23 9.61 -14.84
CA ILE A 426 -6.05 8.80 -14.58
C ILE A 426 -6.33 7.73 -13.52
N ASP A 427 -5.70 6.57 -13.66
CA ASP A 427 -5.83 5.45 -12.72
C ASP A 427 -5.00 5.67 -11.43
N PRO A 428 -5.25 4.91 -10.35
CA PRO A 428 -4.63 5.15 -9.05
C PRO A 428 -3.18 4.63 -8.96
N TYR A 429 -2.71 3.89 -9.96
CA TYR A 429 -1.39 3.27 -9.93
C TYR A 429 -0.34 4.23 -10.48
N ARG A 430 -0.18 5.36 -9.78
CA ARG A 430 0.79 6.42 -10.07
C ARG A 430 1.59 6.78 -8.83
N PHE A 431 2.87 7.06 -9.05
CA PHE A 431 3.79 7.67 -8.11
C PHE A 431 4.28 8.97 -8.76
N ILE A 432 3.65 10.08 -8.42
CA ILE A 432 3.92 11.41 -8.99
C ILE A 432 5.13 12.02 -8.29
N VAL A 433 6.14 12.41 -9.07
CA VAL A 433 7.37 13.03 -8.58
C VAL A 433 7.52 14.45 -9.12
N ASN A 434 7.20 14.67 -10.41
CA ASN A 434 7.38 15.93 -11.10
C ASN A 434 6.06 16.50 -11.60
N LEU A 435 5.87 17.81 -11.45
CA LEU A 435 4.73 18.58 -11.97
C LEU A 435 5.09 19.45 -13.18
N ASP A 436 6.36 19.46 -13.58
CA ASP A 436 6.85 20.12 -14.79
C ASP A 436 8.21 19.54 -15.22
N TYR A 437 8.61 19.76 -16.48
CA TYR A 437 9.90 19.31 -17.01
C TYR A 437 11.01 20.37 -16.84
N ALA A 438 12.26 19.91 -16.77
CA ALA A 438 13.47 20.73 -16.74
C ALA A 438 13.50 21.84 -15.66
N ARG A 439 12.94 21.54 -14.48
CA ARG A 439 13.02 22.42 -13.31
C ARG A 439 14.23 22.05 -12.44
N GLN A 440 14.59 22.96 -11.54
CA GLN A 440 15.70 22.75 -10.61
C GLN A 440 15.32 21.76 -9.51
N LEU A 441 16.30 20.99 -9.05
CA LEU A 441 16.18 20.16 -7.85
C LEU A 441 16.29 21.03 -6.59
N HIS A 442 15.92 20.46 -5.44
CA HIS A 442 16.09 21.11 -4.15
C HIS A 442 16.93 20.26 -3.18
N PRO A 443 18.08 20.77 -2.69
CA PRO A 443 18.80 21.96 -3.17
C PRO A 443 19.18 21.85 -4.66
N PRO A 444 19.51 22.98 -5.34
CA PRO A 444 19.90 22.95 -6.74
C PRO A 444 21.20 22.18 -6.93
N LYS A 445 21.22 21.37 -7.98
CA LYS A 445 22.39 20.60 -8.41
C LYS A 445 23.36 21.51 -9.18
N GLN A 446 24.66 21.25 -9.09
CA GLN A 446 25.69 22.15 -9.62
C GLN A 446 26.13 21.82 -11.05
N SER A 447 26.09 20.55 -11.44
CA SER A 447 26.50 20.09 -12.77
C SER A 447 25.31 19.69 -13.65
N PHE A 448 25.60 19.55 -14.94
CA PHE A 448 24.71 18.93 -15.91
C PHE A 448 24.19 17.58 -15.38
N ARG A 449 22.88 17.37 -15.55
CA ARG A 449 22.13 16.25 -14.99
C ARG A 449 22.21 15.03 -15.89
N SER A 450 22.09 13.86 -15.28
CA SER A 450 21.90 12.61 -16.01
C SER A 450 20.61 12.68 -16.81
N GLU A 451 19.53 13.13 -16.20
CA GLU A 451 18.29 13.44 -16.92
C GLU A 451 17.86 14.88 -16.61
N PRO A 452 18.08 15.83 -17.53
CA PRO A 452 17.72 17.22 -17.33
C PRO A 452 16.23 17.51 -17.55
N ASN A 453 15.47 16.63 -18.21
CA ASN A 453 14.07 16.89 -18.55
C ASN A 453 13.10 16.33 -17.51
N ASP A 454 13.23 15.06 -17.15
CA ASP A 454 12.48 14.43 -16.06
C ASP A 454 13.37 14.21 -14.82
N PHE A 455 12.77 13.72 -13.73
CA PHE A 455 13.49 13.25 -12.55
C PHE A 455 12.77 12.01 -11.98
N GLN A 456 13.22 10.81 -12.36
CA GLN A 456 12.59 9.55 -11.93
C GLN A 456 13.55 8.58 -11.24
N ARG A 457 14.80 8.46 -11.74
CA ARG A 457 15.80 7.51 -11.23
C ARG A 457 16.57 8.00 -10.00
N GLY A 458 16.66 9.31 -9.84
CA GLY A 458 17.57 9.97 -8.91
C GLY A 458 18.75 10.64 -9.64
N GLU A 459 19.49 11.47 -8.90
CA GLU A 459 20.69 12.16 -9.37
C GLU A 459 21.75 12.13 -8.28
N ILE A 460 23.03 12.15 -8.66
CA ILE A 460 24.13 12.09 -7.71
C ILE A 460 25.35 12.87 -8.21
N GLU A 461 26.03 13.55 -7.29
CA GLU A 461 27.28 14.27 -7.54
C GLU A 461 28.36 13.92 -6.52
N ILE A 462 29.62 14.00 -6.94
CA ILE A 462 30.80 13.96 -6.06
C ILE A 462 31.57 15.26 -6.26
N ASP A 463 31.75 16.05 -5.19
CA ASP A 463 32.45 17.34 -5.22
C ASP A 463 31.94 18.28 -6.34
N GLY A 464 30.62 18.30 -6.57
CA GLY A 464 29.96 19.09 -7.60
C GLY A 464 30.06 18.54 -9.03
N GLN A 465 30.64 17.35 -9.22
CA GLN A 465 30.70 16.64 -10.51
C GLN A 465 29.60 15.58 -10.62
N ASN A 466 28.88 15.51 -11.75
CA ASN A 466 27.87 14.48 -11.97
C ASN A 466 28.48 13.06 -11.95
N LEU A 467 27.66 12.11 -11.50
CA LEU A 467 27.80 10.70 -11.88
C LEU A 467 26.61 10.33 -12.78
N TYR A 468 26.91 9.88 -14.00
CA TYR A 468 25.88 9.51 -14.97
C TYR A 468 25.33 8.10 -14.72
N PHE A 469 24.22 7.74 -15.36
CA PHE A 469 23.52 6.47 -15.10
C PHE A 469 24.38 5.21 -15.27
N ASP A 470 25.47 5.29 -16.01
CA ASP A 470 26.44 4.21 -16.16
C ASP A 470 27.45 4.11 -14.99
N GLU A 471 27.41 5.00 -14.01
CA GLU A 471 28.34 5.08 -12.87
C GLU A 471 27.71 4.69 -11.53
N TRP A 472 26.42 4.35 -11.50
CA TRP A 472 25.69 3.94 -10.30
C TRP A 472 24.54 2.99 -10.60
N HIS A 473 23.95 2.41 -9.55
CA HIS A 473 22.79 1.54 -9.62
C HIS A 473 21.73 1.98 -8.62
N TRP A 474 20.48 1.62 -8.87
CA TRP A 474 19.37 1.88 -7.97
C TRP A 474 18.42 0.69 -7.92
N GLU A 475 17.69 0.57 -6.82
CA GLU A 475 16.62 -0.40 -6.67
C GLU A 475 15.41 0.27 -6.02
N MET A 476 14.22 -0.22 -6.36
CA MET A 476 12.98 0.18 -5.72
C MET A 476 12.22 -1.08 -5.30
N ASP A 477 11.98 -1.28 -4.01
CA ASP A 477 10.94 -2.20 -3.53
C ASP A 477 9.63 -1.41 -3.43
N LEU A 478 8.57 -1.90 -4.06
CA LEU A 478 7.28 -1.23 -4.19
C LEU A 478 6.18 -2.22 -3.84
N ARG A 479 5.30 -1.82 -2.91
CA ARG A 479 4.08 -2.55 -2.58
C ARG A 479 2.89 -1.62 -2.73
N THR A 480 1.84 -2.12 -3.37
CA THR A 480 0.58 -1.38 -3.57
C THR A 480 -0.59 -2.15 -3.01
N MET A 481 -1.49 -1.46 -2.31
CA MET A 481 -2.67 -2.04 -1.68
C MET A 481 -3.91 -1.17 -1.97
N PRO A 482 -4.85 -1.62 -2.82
CA PRO A 482 -6.14 -0.95 -2.99
C PRO A 482 -6.86 -0.85 -1.65
N LEU A 483 -7.43 0.31 -1.35
CA LEU A 483 -8.17 0.54 -0.12
C LEU A 483 -9.67 0.27 -0.29
N ASP A 484 -10.22 0.39 -1.51
CA ASP A 484 -11.63 0.16 -1.83
C ASP A 484 -11.94 -1.28 -2.29
N GLY A 485 -13.09 -1.82 -1.88
CA GLY A 485 -13.62 -3.09 -2.38
C GLY A 485 -12.90 -4.34 -1.87
N GLN A 486 -11.99 -4.18 -0.90
CA GLN A 486 -11.28 -5.28 -0.28
C GLN A 486 -12.24 -6.31 0.35
N MET A 487 -13.38 -5.87 0.90
CA MET A 487 -14.38 -6.77 1.48
C MET A 487 -15.09 -7.65 0.44
N ALA A 488 -15.25 -7.19 -0.80
CA ALA A 488 -15.82 -8.00 -1.87
C ALA A 488 -14.83 -9.08 -2.35
N SER A 489 -13.55 -8.71 -2.56
CA SER A 489 -12.50 -9.69 -2.86
C SER A 489 -12.27 -10.67 -1.72
N LEU A 490 -12.46 -10.22 -0.47
CA LEU A 490 -12.42 -11.08 0.71
C LEU A 490 -13.56 -12.10 0.69
N GLU A 491 -14.77 -11.67 0.37
CA GLU A 491 -15.92 -12.58 0.23
C GLU A 491 -15.64 -13.68 -0.79
N GLU A 492 -15.20 -13.31 -2.00
CA GLU A 492 -14.88 -14.27 -3.06
C GLU A 492 -13.81 -15.28 -2.62
N ALA A 493 -12.76 -14.80 -1.94
CA ALA A 493 -11.67 -15.65 -1.47
C ALA A 493 -12.12 -16.60 -0.33
N ILE A 494 -12.93 -16.12 0.62
CA ILE A 494 -13.47 -16.96 1.70
C ILE A 494 -14.48 -17.97 1.14
N ASP A 495 -15.33 -17.59 0.20
CA ASP A 495 -16.28 -18.49 -0.47
C ASP A 495 -15.57 -19.62 -1.23
N ALA A 496 -14.39 -19.36 -1.79
CA ALA A 496 -13.59 -20.37 -2.46
C ALA A 496 -12.93 -21.36 -1.48
N ALA A 497 -12.44 -20.88 -0.33
CA ALA A 497 -11.66 -21.69 0.62
C ALA A 497 -12.53 -22.42 1.65
N LEU A 498 -13.47 -21.70 2.27
CA LEU A 498 -14.13 -22.13 3.49
C LEU A 498 -15.02 -23.39 3.35
N PRO A 499 -15.85 -23.55 2.29
CA PRO A 499 -16.69 -24.74 2.15
C PRO A 499 -15.89 -26.06 2.09
N LYS A 500 -14.69 -26.01 1.50
CA LYS A 500 -13.78 -27.17 1.44
C LYS A 500 -13.29 -27.56 2.82
N GLU A 501 -12.83 -26.58 3.60
CA GLU A 501 -12.32 -26.81 4.95
C GLU A 501 -13.44 -27.21 5.93
N MET A 502 -14.63 -26.63 5.80
CA MET A 502 -15.81 -27.06 6.59
C MET A 502 -16.16 -28.52 6.35
N LYS A 503 -16.13 -28.97 5.09
CA LYS A 503 -16.37 -30.36 4.73
C LYS A 503 -15.27 -31.29 5.30
N ALA A 504 -14.00 -30.92 5.16
CA ALA A 504 -12.87 -31.69 5.66
C ALA A 504 -12.88 -31.79 7.21
N GLY A 505 -13.21 -30.68 7.87
CA GLY A 505 -13.36 -30.57 9.31
C GLY A 505 -14.66 -31.14 9.87
N LYS A 506 -15.57 -31.63 9.02
CA LYS A 506 -16.92 -32.12 9.40
C LYS A 506 -17.75 -31.09 10.18
N THR A 507 -17.48 -29.80 10.00
CA THR A 507 -18.17 -28.73 10.73
C THR A 507 -19.54 -28.47 10.13
N SER A 508 -20.59 -28.47 10.96
CA SER A 508 -21.98 -28.33 10.52
C SER A 508 -22.27 -26.97 9.89
N GLY A 509 -21.79 -25.88 10.52
CA GLY A 509 -22.00 -24.52 10.05
C GLY A 509 -21.06 -23.52 10.71
N ALA A 510 -21.01 -22.32 10.11
CA ALA A 510 -20.17 -21.22 10.57
C ALA A 510 -20.81 -19.86 10.26
N VAL A 511 -20.49 -18.84 11.06
CA VAL A 511 -20.63 -17.43 10.69
C VAL A 511 -19.25 -16.79 10.81
N ILE A 512 -18.75 -16.26 9.69
CA ILE A 512 -17.46 -15.58 9.61
C ILE A 512 -17.71 -14.08 9.53
N ALA A 513 -16.87 -13.32 10.21
CA ALA A 513 -16.91 -11.86 10.21
C ALA A 513 -15.51 -11.27 10.19
N VAL A 514 -15.36 -10.16 9.47
CA VAL A 514 -14.12 -9.41 9.38
C VAL A 514 -14.45 -7.93 9.50
N GLY A 515 -13.59 -7.17 10.17
CA GLY A 515 -13.68 -5.72 10.16
C GLY A 515 -12.32 -5.07 9.99
N ARG A 516 -12.31 -3.92 9.34
CA ARG A 516 -11.12 -3.13 9.05
C ARG A 516 -11.39 -1.66 9.38
N ARG A 517 -10.58 -1.10 10.26
CA ARG A 517 -10.56 0.33 10.57
C ARG A 517 -10.15 1.11 9.32
N THR A 518 -10.97 2.08 8.94
CA THR A 518 -10.71 3.01 7.83
C THR A 518 -10.65 4.45 8.40
N PRO A 519 -10.19 5.44 7.62
CA PRO A 519 -10.19 6.84 8.07
C PRO A 519 -11.58 7.38 8.46
N THR A 520 -12.66 6.77 7.96
CA THR A 520 -14.04 7.22 8.18
C THR A 520 -14.83 6.32 9.13
N GLY A 521 -14.23 5.28 9.72
CA GLY A 521 -14.91 4.36 10.63
C GLY A 521 -14.34 2.93 10.58
N CYS A 522 -15.24 1.95 10.51
CA CYS A 522 -14.87 0.54 10.35
C CYS A 522 -15.72 -0.07 9.23
N GLU A 523 -15.07 -0.60 8.21
CA GLU A 523 -15.72 -1.45 7.21
C GLU A 523 -15.88 -2.86 7.79
N THR A 524 -17.07 -3.43 7.67
CA THR A 524 -17.35 -4.79 8.15
C THR A 524 -17.92 -5.67 7.05
N TRP A 525 -17.60 -6.95 7.14
CA TRP A 525 -18.14 -8.01 6.30
C TRP A 525 -18.49 -9.21 7.17
N GLN A 526 -19.60 -9.88 6.88
CA GLN A 526 -20.01 -11.11 7.56
C GLN A 526 -20.83 -12.01 6.64
N LYS A 527 -20.70 -13.33 6.81
CA LYS A 527 -21.45 -14.32 6.05
C LYS A 527 -21.66 -15.62 6.82
N ALA A 528 -22.82 -16.24 6.63
CA ALA A 528 -23.19 -17.52 7.22
C ALA A 528 -23.02 -18.66 6.21
N TYR A 529 -22.56 -19.81 6.70
CA TYR A 529 -22.25 -21.00 5.92
C TYR A 529 -22.82 -22.25 6.60
N GLY A 530 -23.30 -23.19 5.80
CA GLY A 530 -23.75 -24.50 6.29
C GLY A 530 -25.01 -24.44 7.15
N LEU A 531 -25.07 -25.31 8.14
CA LEU A 531 -26.25 -25.62 8.94
C LEU A 531 -26.02 -25.25 10.41
N MET A 532 -27.01 -24.62 11.03
CA MET A 532 -27.07 -24.45 12.48
C MET A 532 -27.22 -25.79 13.21
N GLN A 533 -27.99 -26.71 12.61
CA GLN A 533 -28.32 -28.02 13.15
C GLN A 533 -28.37 -29.04 12.01
N THR A 534 -27.80 -30.23 12.21
CA THR A 534 -27.85 -31.34 11.22
C THR A 534 -28.93 -32.36 11.53
N GLU A 535 -29.29 -32.53 12.81
CA GLU A 535 -30.31 -33.47 13.26
C GLU A 535 -31.08 -32.93 14.49
N PRO A 536 -32.35 -33.33 14.71
CA PRO A 536 -33.15 -34.26 13.89
C PRO A 536 -33.62 -33.66 12.57
N GLN A 537 -33.69 -32.33 12.45
CA GLN A 537 -34.00 -31.64 11.20
C GLN A 537 -32.85 -30.69 10.82
N PRO A 538 -32.29 -30.83 9.60
CA PRO A 538 -31.32 -29.89 9.06
C PRO A 538 -31.90 -28.47 9.00
N THR A 539 -31.21 -27.50 9.61
CA THR A 539 -31.62 -26.09 9.63
C THR A 539 -30.46 -25.21 9.13
N PRO A 540 -30.66 -24.37 8.09
CA PRO A 540 -29.63 -23.43 7.61
C PRO A 540 -29.11 -22.52 8.73
N MET A 541 -27.83 -22.14 8.67
CA MET A 541 -27.23 -21.23 9.63
C MET A 541 -27.75 -19.79 9.43
N PRO A 542 -28.48 -19.19 10.40
CA PRO A 542 -28.81 -17.77 10.36
C PRO A 542 -27.55 -16.91 10.57
N ILE A 543 -27.49 -15.75 9.92
CA ILE A 543 -26.35 -14.83 10.08
C ILE A 543 -26.29 -14.18 11.46
N ASP A 544 -27.44 -14.12 12.15
CA ASP A 544 -27.62 -13.59 13.51
C ASP A 544 -27.70 -14.72 14.57
N ALA A 545 -27.22 -15.92 14.24
CA ALA A 545 -27.22 -17.06 15.15
C ALA A 545 -26.43 -16.78 16.44
N ILE A 546 -26.95 -17.27 17.56
CA ILE A 546 -26.37 -17.08 18.89
C ILE A 546 -25.54 -18.33 19.25
N PHE A 547 -24.24 -18.18 19.39
CA PHE A 547 -23.33 -19.29 19.69
C PHE A 547 -22.97 -19.33 21.18
N ASP A 548 -22.80 -20.53 21.74
CA ASP A 548 -22.07 -20.70 23.00
C ASP A 548 -20.59 -20.34 22.74
N MET A 549 -20.11 -19.28 23.39
CA MET A 549 -18.76 -18.74 23.19
C MET A 549 -17.67 -19.59 23.83
N ALA A 550 -18.03 -20.54 24.71
CA ALA A 550 -17.09 -21.30 25.52
C ALA A 550 -16.00 -20.38 26.09
N SER A 551 -14.73 -20.69 25.84
CA SER A 551 -13.61 -19.95 26.43
C SER A 551 -13.42 -18.51 25.94
N MET A 552 -14.08 -18.06 24.87
CA MET A 552 -14.12 -16.63 24.53
C MET A 552 -14.80 -15.79 25.64
N THR A 553 -15.56 -16.42 26.54
CA THR A 553 -16.08 -15.79 27.78
C THR A 553 -14.96 -15.13 28.60
N LYS A 554 -13.76 -15.73 28.61
CA LYS A 554 -12.64 -15.28 29.45
C LYS A 554 -12.21 -13.86 29.11
N PRO A 555 -11.77 -13.52 27.88
CA PRO A 555 -11.40 -12.15 27.56
C PRO A 555 -12.60 -11.21 27.49
N ILE A 556 -13.71 -11.65 26.89
CA ILE A 556 -14.83 -10.75 26.53
C ILE A 556 -15.61 -10.31 27.77
N ALA A 557 -16.05 -11.26 28.60
CA ALA A 557 -16.86 -10.97 29.76
C ALA A 557 -15.97 -10.78 31.00
N THR A 558 -15.21 -11.81 31.37
CA THR A 558 -14.47 -11.86 32.64
C THR A 558 -13.32 -10.86 32.68
N GLY A 559 -12.50 -10.82 31.63
CA GLY A 559 -11.34 -9.94 31.52
C GLY A 559 -11.74 -8.48 31.52
N THR A 560 -12.66 -8.10 30.63
CA THR A 560 -13.21 -6.74 30.56
C THR A 560 -13.82 -6.30 31.89
N SER A 561 -14.68 -7.13 32.49
CA SER A 561 -15.34 -6.81 33.77
C SER A 561 -14.34 -6.61 34.91
N LEU A 562 -13.32 -7.46 35.00
CA LEU A 562 -12.30 -7.33 36.04
C LEU A 562 -11.44 -6.08 35.83
N MET A 563 -11.11 -5.74 34.58
CA MET A 563 -10.35 -4.53 34.28
C MET A 563 -11.14 -3.24 34.51
N ILE A 564 -12.47 -3.26 34.37
CA ILE A 564 -13.34 -2.16 34.83
C ILE A 564 -13.18 -1.95 36.34
N LEU A 565 -13.17 -3.04 37.14
CA LEU A 565 -12.93 -2.94 38.58
C LEU A 565 -11.51 -2.48 38.93
N VAL A 566 -10.53 -2.78 38.08
CA VAL A 566 -9.15 -2.26 38.20
C VAL A 566 -9.11 -0.75 37.94
N GLU A 567 -9.77 -0.25 36.90
CA GLU A 567 -9.87 1.20 36.65
C GLU A 567 -10.60 1.95 37.75
N GLN A 568 -11.59 1.31 38.39
CA GLN A 568 -12.29 1.85 39.55
C GLN A 568 -11.43 1.82 40.83
N GLY A 569 -10.21 1.27 40.79
CA GLY A 569 -9.32 1.13 41.94
C GLY A 569 -9.80 0.12 42.99
N ARG A 570 -10.76 -0.73 42.65
CA ARG A 570 -11.35 -1.74 43.55
C ARG A 570 -10.57 -3.05 43.53
N VAL A 571 -9.90 -3.33 42.42
CA VAL A 571 -8.99 -4.46 42.25
C VAL A 571 -7.62 -3.97 41.82
N ALA A 572 -6.53 -4.49 42.40
CA ALA A 572 -5.19 -4.31 41.81
C ALA A 572 -4.70 -5.64 41.22
N LEU A 573 -4.02 -5.58 40.08
CA LEU A 573 -3.51 -6.78 39.41
C LEU A 573 -2.50 -7.54 40.27
N ASP A 574 -1.70 -6.83 41.05
CA ASP A 574 -0.66 -7.44 41.90
C ASP A 574 -1.13 -7.72 43.33
N ASP A 575 -2.41 -7.49 43.64
CA ASP A 575 -2.98 -7.91 44.92
C ASP A 575 -3.04 -9.45 45.01
N PRO A 576 -2.77 -10.03 46.20
CA PRO A 576 -2.95 -11.45 46.41
C PRO A 576 -4.43 -11.82 46.30
N VAL A 577 -4.74 -12.95 45.67
CA VAL A 577 -6.13 -13.44 45.51
C VAL A 577 -6.84 -13.60 46.86
N GLY A 578 -6.09 -14.00 47.90
CA GLY A 578 -6.57 -14.11 49.28
C GLY A 578 -7.19 -12.84 49.85
N LYS A 579 -6.80 -11.66 49.36
CA LYS A 579 -7.39 -10.36 49.74
C LYS A 579 -8.89 -10.29 49.41
N TYR A 580 -9.30 -10.91 48.31
CA TYR A 580 -10.68 -10.90 47.84
C TYR A 580 -11.42 -12.19 48.18
N LEU A 581 -10.69 -13.31 48.21
CA LEU A 581 -11.21 -14.64 48.52
C LEU A 581 -10.45 -15.21 49.72
N PRO A 582 -10.85 -14.89 50.98
CA PRO A 582 -10.09 -15.25 52.17
C PRO A 582 -9.80 -16.75 52.32
N GLU A 583 -10.71 -17.61 51.87
CA GLU A 583 -10.52 -19.07 51.87
C GLU A 583 -9.41 -19.55 50.92
N PHE A 584 -8.94 -18.69 50.02
CA PHE A 584 -7.79 -18.95 49.16
C PHE A 584 -6.45 -18.58 49.83
N ASP A 585 -6.48 -17.85 50.95
CA ASP A 585 -5.29 -17.38 51.67
C ASP A 585 -4.68 -18.49 52.52
N THR A 586 -3.86 -19.31 51.87
CA THR A 586 -3.08 -20.39 52.50
C THR A 586 -1.60 -20.14 52.26
N ASP A 587 -0.72 -20.73 53.08
CA ASP A 587 0.73 -20.58 52.90
C ASP A 587 1.23 -20.95 51.49
N ALA A 588 0.58 -21.93 50.87
CA ALA A 588 0.90 -22.38 49.51
C ALA A 588 0.40 -21.42 48.41
N LYS A 589 -0.58 -20.57 48.69
CA LYS A 589 -1.30 -19.73 47.70
C LYS A 589 -1.19 -18.23 47.93
N LYS A 590 -0.63 -17.78 49.04
CA LYS A 590 -0.49 -16.35 49.37
C LYS A 590 0.28 -15.51 48.34
N ALA A 591 1.09 -16.16 47.50
CA ALA A 591 1.84 -15.52 46.41
C ALA A 591 1.07 -15.48 45.07
N VAL A 592 -0.12 -16.07 44.98
CA VAL A 592 -0.96 -16.00 43.78
C VAL A 592 -1.63 -14.62 43.73
N THR A 593 -1.34 -13.85 42.69
CA THR A 593 -1.95 -12.53 42.46
C THR A 593 -3.09 -12.61 41.45
N VAL A 594 -3.88 -11.55 41.35
CA VAL A 594 -4.91 -11.41 40.30
C VAL A 594 -4.28 -11.52 38.90
N ARG A 595 -3.11 -10.91 38.68
CA ARG A 595 -2.33 -11.01 37.44
C ARG A 595 -2.02 -12.46 37.10
N HIS A 596 -1.57 -13.26 38.08
CA HIS A 596 -1.31 -14.68 37.87
C HIS A 596 -2.55 -15.47 37.43
N LEU A 597 -3.74 -15.12 37.92
CA LEU A 597 -4.98 -15.73 37.41
C LEU A 597 -5.20 -15.35 35.94
N MET A 598 -5.12 -14.05 35.63
CA MET A 598 -5.41 -13.53 34.29
C MET A 598 -4.40 -13.98 33.22
N THR A 599 -3.15 -14.25 33.58
CA THR A 599 -2.10 -14.69 32.64
C THR A 599 -1.90 -16.20 32.61
N HIS A 600 -2.75 -16.97 33.29
CA HIS A 600 -2.59 -18.42 33.42
C HIS A 600 -1.27 -18.87 34.09
N THR A 601 -0.70 -18.06 34.98
CA THR A 601 0.53 -18.37 35.74
C THR A 601 0.32 -18.61 37.23
N SER A 602 -0.92 -18.79 37.68
CA SER A 602 -1.26 -19.05 39.10
C SER A 602 -0.74 -20.37 39.66
N GLY A 603 -0.44 -21.33 38.78
CA GLY A 603 -0.16 -22.72 39.15
C GLY A 603 -1.40 -23.56 39.42
N MET A 604 -2.62 -23.05 39.22
CA MET A 604 -3.84 -23.87 39.30
C MET A 604 -3.83 -24.96 38.21
N PRO A 605 -4.38 -26.16 38.51
CA PRO A 605 -4.51 -27.22 37.51
C PRO A 605 -5.41 -26.77 36.35
N PRO A 606 -5.30 -27.41 35.16
CA PRO A 606 -6.01 -26.96 33.97
C PRO A 606 -7.54 -27.03 34.11
N TYR A 607 -8.05 -28.05 34.81
CA TYR A 607 -9.48 -28.34 34.91
C TYR A 607 -9.80 -29.25 36.11
N VAL A 608 -11.07 -29.38 36.49
CA VAL A 608 -11.53 -30.37 37.48
C VAL A 608 -11.85 -31.70 36.80
N GLY A 609 -11.31 -32.80 37.33
CA GLY A 609 -11.57 -34.15 36.82
C GLY A 609 -13.03 -34.57 36.87
N LEU A 610 -13.39 -35.68 36.21
CA LEU A 610 -14.76 -36.21 36.19
C LEU A 610 -15.23 -36.69 37.59
N GLU A 611 -14.39 -37.44 38.29
CA GLU A 611 -14.77 -38.04 39.59
C GLU A 611 -15.10 -36.99 40.67
N PRO A 612 -14.28 -35.93 40.89
CA PRO A 612 -14.65 -34.87 41.82
C PRO A 612 -15.96 -34.15 41.44
N ARG A 613 -16.22 -33.96 40.14
CA ARG A 613 -17.47 -33.34 39.67
C ARG A 613 -18.69 -34.19 40.00
N LYS A 614 -18.65 -35.49 39.68
CA LYS A 614 -19.73 -36.44 40.01
C LYS A 614 -19.99 -36.50 41.51
N LYS A 615 -18.94 -36.48 42.32
CA LYS A 615 -19.05 -36.47 43.77
C LYS A 615 -19.79 -35.21 44.27
N LEU A 616 -19.36 -34.03 43.82
CA LEU A 616 -20.00 -32.76 44.19
C LEU A 616 -21.47 -32.71 43.73
N GLU A 617 -21.77 -33.21 42.54
CA GLU A 617 -23.13 -33.31 42.03
C GLU A 617 -24.01 -34.24 42.87
N ALA A 618 -23.50 -35.42 43.25
CA ALA A 618 -24.23 -36.35 44.09
C ALA A 618 -24.47 -35.81 45.51
N GLU A 619 -23.52 -35.04 46.06
CA GLU A 619 -23.60 -34.49 47.42
C GLU A 619 -24.46 -33.21 47.51
N HIS A 620 -24.45 -32.37 46.48
CA HIS A 620 -25.05 -31.02 46.53
C HIS A 620 -26.13 -30.76 45.47
N GLY A 621 -26.40 -31.72 44.58
CA GLY A 621 -27.33 -31.58 43.47
C GLY A 621 -26.72 -30.89 42.24
N TYR A 622 -27.57 -30.65 41.23
CA TYR A 622 -27.20 -29.98 39.99
C TYR A 622 -28.21 -28.89 39.62
N PRO A 623 -27.80 -27.63 39.39
CA PRO A 623 -26.45 -27.07 39.55
C PRO A 623 -26.04 -26.91 41.04
N CYS A 624 -24.74 -26.85 41.32
CA CYS A 624 -24.16 -26.70 42.67
C CYS A 624 -23.04 -25.62 42.74
N PRO A 625 -23.35 -24.34 42.43
CA PRO A 625 -22.36 -23.27 42.29
C PRO A 625 -21.48 -23.05 43.52
N ASP A 626 -22.03 -23.09 44.73
CA ASP A 626 -21.26 -22.81 45.95
C ASP A 626 -20.31 -23.96 46.29
N ALA A 627 -20.75 -25.21 46.07
CA ALA A 627 -19.94 -26.41 46.30
C ALA A 627 -18.74 -26.45 45.35
N ILE A 628 -18.94 -26.19 44.06
CA ILE A 628 -17.83 -26.18 43.10
C ILE A 628 -16.86 -25.04 43.39
N ARG A 629 -17.32 -23.81 43.68
CA ARG A 629 -16.44 -22.69 44.02
C ARG A 629 -15.63 -22.95 45.29
N GLY A 630 -16.27 -23.51 46.33
CA GLY A 630 -15.59 -23.94 47.55
C GLY A 630 -14.54 -25.02 47.30
N TYR A 631 -14.84 -25.98 46.43
CA TYR A 631 -13.86 -26.99 46.01
C TYR A 631 -12.66 -26.35 45.29
N LEU A 632 -12.90 -25.44 44.34
CA LEU A 632 -11.85 -24.76 43.57
C LEU A 632 -10.89 -23.97 44.45
N ARG A 633 -11.40 -23.25 45.46
CA ARG A 633 -10.55 -22.47 46.37
C ARG A 633 -9.58 -23.35 47.16
N ASN A 634 -9.94 -24.60 47.42
CA ASN A 634 -9.14 -25.56 48.18
C ASN A 634 -8.22 -26.43 47.32
N MET A 635 -8.33 -26.41 45.98
CA MET A 635 -7.48 -27.26 45.12
C MET A 635 -6.00 -26.91 45.23
N PRO A 636 -5.09 -27.90 45.31
CA PRO A 636 -3.65 -27.64 45.37
C PRO A 636 -3.11 -27.06 44.06
N LEU A 637 -2.04 -26.26 44.16
CA LEU A 637 -1.31 -25.78 42.99
C LEU A 637 -0.48 -26.92 42.37
N SER A 638 -0.41 -26.97 41.06
CA SER A 638 0.41 -27.90 40.27
C SER A 638 1.81 -27.36 39.98
N THR A 639 1.99 -26.04 39.98
CA THR A 639 3.28 -25.36 39.78
C THR A 639 3.40 -24.15 40.70
N LYS A 640 4.60 -23.57 40.83
CA LYS A 640 4.76 -22.31 41.57
C LYS A 640 4.09 -21.15 40.81
N PRO A 641 3.48 -20.19 41.52
CA PRO A 641 2.94 -18.98 40.89
C PRO A 641 4.05 -18.22 40.13
N GLY A 642 3.72 -17.72 38.94
CA GLY A 642 4.63 -16.96 38.07
C GLY A 642 5.58 -17.81 37.20
N GLU A 643 5.81 -19.09 37.55
CA GLU A 643 6.86 -19.90 36.90
C GLU A 643 6.45 -20.42 35.51
N ARG A 644 5.21 -20.92 35.38
CA ARG A 644 4.74 -21.62 34.18
C ARG A 644 3.37 -21.16 33.75
N VAL A 645 3.16 -21.13 32.44
CA VAL A 645 1.83 -20.95 31.86
C VAL A 645 1.11 -22.30 31.82
N VAL A 646 0.03 -22.41 32.59
CA VAL A 646 -0.89 -23.56 32.57
C VAL A 646 -2.28 -23.03 32.24
N TYR A 647 -2.73 -23.25 31.00
CA TYR A 647 -4.09 -22.89 30.59
C TYR A 647 -5.12 -23.55 31.51
N SER A 648 -5.77 -22.74 32.34
CA SER A 648 -6.63 -23.19 33.44
C SER A 648 -7.96 -22.48 33.42
N CYS A 649 -9.06 -23.24 33.25
CA CYS A 649 -10.40 -22.70 33.39
C CYS A 649 -10.64 -22.18 34.81
N LEU A 650 -9.97 -22.76 35.81
CA LEU A 650 -10.18 -22.43 37.22
C LEU A 650 -9.80 -20.98 37.52
N ASN A 651 -8.76 -20.47 36.87
CA ASN A 651 -8.33 -19.09 37.03
C ASN A 651 -9.42 -18.08 36.67
N ALA A 652 -10.09 -18.30 35.54
CA ALA A 652 -11.14 -17.41 35.09
C ALA A 652 -12.40 -17.53 35.98
N ILE A 653 -12.69 -18.73 36.52
CA ILE A 653 -13.76 -18.92 37.51
C ILE A 653 -13.47 -18.11 38.79
N LEU A 654 -12.23 -18.16 39.29
CA LEU A 654 -11.80 -17.36 40.43
C LEU A 654 -11.87 -15.85 40.13
N CYS A 655 -11.52 -15.42 38.92
CA CYS A 655 -11.69 -14.03 38.49
C CYS A 655 -13.16 -13.59 38.54
N ALA A 656 -14.09 -14.42 38.05
CA ALA A 656 -15.53 -14.13 38.14
C ALA A 656 -16.04 -14.12 39.60
N GLU A 657 -15.43 -14.92 40.49
CA GLU A 657 -15.75 -14.85 41.91
C GLU A 657 -15.24 -13.55 42.55
N ILE A 658 -14.05 -13.08 42.18
CA ILE A 658 -13.54 -11.76 42.60
C ILE A 658 -14.48 -10.66 42.12
N ILE A 659 -14.92 -10.69 40.85
CA ILE A 659 -15.91 -9.75 40.33
C ILE A 659 -17.16 -9.76 41.21
N ARG A 660 -17.69 -10.96 41.53
CA ARG A 660 -18.89 -11.09 42.36
C ARG A 660 -18.71 -10.50 43.76
N VAL A 661 -17.62 -10.84 44.43
CA VAL A 661 -17.35 -10.39 45.81
C VAL A 661 -17.11 -8.89 45.84
N VAL A 662 -16.30 -8.37 44.93
CA VAL A 662 -15.92 -6.96 44.91
C VAL A 662 -17.08 -6.08 44.48
N SER A 663 -17.81 -6.47 43.42
CA SER A 663 -18.93 -5.68 42.88
C SER A 663 -20.21 -5.78 43.69
N GLY A 664 -20.45 -6.91 44.36
CA GLY A 664 -21.73 -7.24 44.98
C GLY A 664 -22.79 -7.76 44.01
N GLN A 665 -22.48 -7.89 42.72
CA GLN A 665 -23.36 -8.38 41.66
C GLN A 665 -22.89 -9.74 41.14
N SER A 666 -23.78 -10.54 40.55
CA SER A 666 -23.36 -11.72 39.79
C SER A 666 -22.64 -11.29 38.50
N HIS A 667 -21.74 -12.15 37.99
CA HIS A 667 -20.89 -11.81 36.83
C HIS A 667 -21.70 -11.47 35.57
N ASP A 668 -22.81 -12.15 35.34
CA ASP A 668 -23.74 -11.90 34.24
C ASP A 668 -24.39 -10.51 34.32
N LEU A 669 -24.84 -10.10 35.51
CA LEU A 669 -25.42 -8.77 35.72
C LEU A 669 -24.38 -7.67 35.58
N PHE A 670 -23.19 -7.86 36.16
CA PHE A 670 -22.10 -6.88 36.03
C PHE A 670 -21.66 -6.70 34.57
N ALA A 671 -21.48 -7.80 33.83
CA ALA A 671 -21.10 -7.75 32.42
C ALA A 671 -22.22 -7.12 31.56
N ALA A 672 -23.49 -7.41 31.85
CA ALA A 672 -24.62 -6.79 31.17
C ALA A 672 -24.68 -5.27 31.40
N GLU A 673 -24.47 -4.83 32.64
CA GLU A 673 -24.55 -3.41 33.02
C GLU A 673 -23.35 -2.58 32.52
N HIS A 674 -22.14 -3.14 32.58
CA HIS A 674 -20.91 -2.38 32.37
C HIS A 674 -20.21 -2.66 31.03
N VAL A 675 -20.55 -3.75 30.34
CA VAL A 675 -19.93 -4.12 29.06
C VAL A 675 -20.98 -4.19 27.95
N PHE A 676 -21.92 -5.12 28.04
CA PHE A 676 -22.82 -5.43 26.92
C PHE A 676 -23.85 -4.33 26.67
N GLY A 677 -24.50 -3.84 27.72
CA GLY A 677 -25.50 -2.76 27.64
C GLY A 677 -24.94 -1.48 27.04
N PRO A 678 -23.86 -0.90 27.62
CA PRO A 678 -23.24 0.32 27.11
C PRO A 678 -22.69 0.18 25.70
N LEU A 679 -22.14 -0.99 25.35
CA LEU A 679 -21.72 -1.26 23.97
C LEU A 679 -22.87 -1.56 23.03
N GLY A 680 -24.11 -1.75 23.49
CA GLY A 680 -25.23 -2.14 22.64
C GLY A 680 -25.12 -3.56 22.08
N MET A 681 -24.47 -4.48 22.80
CA MET A 681 -24.40 -5.90 22.48
C MET A 681 -25.67 -6.60 22.98
N ARG A 682 -26.73 -6.57 22.18
CA ARG A 682 -28.11 -6.87 22.61
C ARG A 682 -28.43 -8.34 22.74
N ASP A 683 -27.69 -9.19 22.04
CA ASP A 683 -27.86 -10.65 22.03
C ASP A 683 -26.69 -11.35 22.75
N SER A 684 -25.95 -10.61 23.57
CA SER A 684 -24.83 -11.12 24.35
C SER A 684 -25.16 -11.19 25.83
N GLY A 685 -24.96 -12.36 26.41
CA GLY A 685 -25.25 -12.59 27.83
C GLY A 685 -25.09 -14.05 28.23
N PHE A 686 -25.43 -14.33 29.48
CA PHE A 686 -25.46 -15.69 30.03
C PHE A 686 -26.90 -16.17 30.09
N ASN A 687 -27.12 -17.48 29.98
CA ASN A 687 -28.46 -18.10 30.04
C ASN A 687 -29.51 -17.38 29.16
N PRO A 688 -29.40 -17.46 27.82
CA PRO A 688 -30.28 -16.74 26.91
C PRO A 688 -31.77 -16.88 27.26
N PRO A 689 -32.55 -15.78 27.26
CA PRO A 689 -33.97 -15.83 27.58
C PRO A 689 -34.72 -16.71 26.58
N SER A 690 -35.88 -17.23 26.99
CA SER A 690 -36.67 -18.21 26.22
C SER A 690 -36.96 -17.78 24.78
N GLY A 691 -37.20 -16.49 24.54
CA GLY A 691 -37.43 -15.93 23.21
C GLY A 691 -36.24 -15.98 22.26
N LEU A 692 -35.01 -16.17 22.77
CA LEU A 692 -33.78 -16.25 21.98
C LEU A 692 -33.29 -17.68 21.75
N ILE A 693 -33.80 -18.67 22.48
CA ILE A 693 -33.32 -20.08 22.42
C ILE A 693 -33.39 -20.65 21.00
N ALA A 694 -34.39 -20.28 20.20
CA ALA A 694 -34.53 -20.74 18.82
C ALA A 694 -33.40 -20.26 17.89
N ARG A 695 -32.76 -19.13 18.20
CA ARG A 695 -31.58 -18.59 17.50
C ARG A 695 -30.27 -19.18 18.02
N CYS A 696 -30.29 -19.85 19.18
CA CYS A 696 -29.11 -20.46 19.75
C CYS A 696 -28.69 -21.68 18.94
N VAL A 697 -27.41 -21.76 18.59
CA VAL A 697 -26.81 -22.90 17.90
C VAL A 697 -26.75 -24.09 18.88
N PRO A 698 -27.38 -25.24 18.57
CA PRO A 698 -27.31 -26.42 19.43
C PRO A 698 -25.90 -27.01 19.43
N SER A 699 -25.42 -27.47 20.58
CA SER A 699 -24.13 -28.16 20.72
C SER A 699 -24.31 -29.68 20.69
N THR A 700 -23.83 -30.40 21.70
CA THR A 700 -23.89 -31.86 21.82
C THR A 700 -25.07 -32.32 22.66
N ARG A 701 -25.29 -33.64 22.66
CA ARG A 701 -26.19 -34.27 23.63
C ARG A 701 -25.47 -34.48 24.95
N GLU A 702 -26.07 -34.00 26.03
CA GLU A 702 -25.53 -34.10 27.37
C GLU A 702 -26.62 -34.42 28.38
N SER A 703 -26.24 -35.04 29.51
CA SER A 703 -27.20 -35.47 30.52
C SER A 703 -27.95 -34.30 31.19
N TRP A 704 -27.40 -33.08 31.14
CA TRP A 704 -28.03 -31.88 31.69
C TRP A 704 -28.85 -31.08 30.67
N ALA A 705 -29.07 -31.60 29.46
CA ALA A 705 -29.89 -30.93 28.46
C ALA A 705 -31.37 -30.86 28.87
N LYS A 706 -31.91 -29.64 28.96
CA LYS A 706 -33.33 -29.38 29.30
C LYS A 706 -34.34 -29.58 28.15
N ARG A 707 -33.90 -29.84 26.91
CA ARG A 707 -34.77 -29.90 25.71
C ARG A 707 -35.00 -31.34 25.25
N GLU A 708 -36.21 -31.61 24.77
CA GLU A 708 -36.58 -32.85 24.06
C GLU A 708 -35.71 -33.04 22.80
N GLY A 709 -35.10 -34.22 22.64
CA GLY A 709 -34.10 -34.51 21.60
C GLY A 709 -32.64 -34.52 22.09
N GLY A 710 -32.40 -34.06 23.31
CA GLY A 710 -31.15 -34.26 24.07
C GLY A 710 -30.03 -33.26 23.81
N PHE A 711 -30.14 -32.39 22.80
CA PHE A 711 -29.12 -31.37 22.52
C PHE A 711 -29.18 -30.19 23.50
N LEU A 712 -28.00 -29.68 23.88
CA LEU A 712 -27.86 -28.42 24.58
C LEU A 712 -28.09 -27.25 23.61
N GLN A 713 -29.15 -26.49 23.83
CA GLN A 713 -29.48 -25.27 23.08
C GLN A 713 -29.93 -24.18 24.05
N GLY A 714 -29.30 -23.00 23.98
CA GLY A 714 -29.44 -21.96 25.00
C GLY A 714 -28.92 -22.37 26.39
N GLN A 715 -28.07 -23.40 26.45
CA GLN A 715 -27.47 -23.95 27.66
C GLN A 715 -25.98 -24.17 27.41
N VAL A 716 -25.15 -23.79 28.37
CA VAL A 716 -23.69 -23.88 28.22
C VAL A 716 -23.22 -25.33 28.09
N HIS A 717 -22.29 -25.56 27.17
CA HIS A 717 -21.66 -26.85 26.90
C HIS A 717 -20.62 -27.21 27.97
N ASP A 718 -19.89 -26.23 28.51
CA ASP A 718 -18.86 -26.47 29.52
C ASP A 718 -19.48 -27.01 30.83
N PRO A 719 -19.07 -28.21 31.30
CA PRO A 719 -19.71 -28.81 32.47
C PRO A 719 -19.48 -28.03 33.78
N LEU A 720 -18.34 -27.34 33.93
CA LEU A 720 -18.08 -26.55 35.15
C LEU A 720 -18.89 -25.27 35.18
N ALA A 721 -19.12 -24.64 34.02
CA ALA A 721 -20.05 -23.53 33.91
C ALA A 721 -21.49 -23.99 34.15
N ALA A 722 -21.87 -25.15 33.61
CA ALA A 722 -23.20 -25.71 33.79
C ALA A 722 -23.49 -26.07 35.27
N MET A 723 -22.51 -26.67 35.98
CA MET A 723 -22.57 -26.88 37.44
C MET A 723 -22.70 -25.57 38.23
N GLN A 724 -22.27 -24.44 37.69
CA GLN A 724 -22.45 -23.11 38.29
C GLN A 724 -23.76 -22.42 37.88
N GLY A 725 -24.67 -23.14 37.22
CA GLY A 725 -25.94 -22.58 36.74
C GLY A 725 -25.81 -21.76 35.47
N GLY A 726 -24.74 -21.94 34.69
CA GLY A 726 -24.51 -21.28 33.41
C GLY A 726 -23.73 -19.97 33.49
N VAL A 727 -23.58 -19.37 34.68
CA VAL A 727 -22.82 -18.12 34.88
C VAL A 727 -21.45 -18.44 35.46
N SER A 728 -20.43 -18.40 34.61
CA SER A 728 -19.05 -18.72 35.00
C SER A 728 -18.03 -17.85 34.26
N GLY A 729 -16.83 -17.71 34.83
CA GLY A 729 -15.77 -16.91 34.23
C GLY A 729 -15.01 -17.61 33.09
N ASN A 730 -15.01 -18.95 33.07
CA ASN A 730 -14.31 -19.73 32.06
C ASN A 730 -15.11 -19.94 30.77
N ALA A 731 -16.45 -19.96 30.87
CA ALA A 731 -17.42 -20.26 29.82
C ALA A 731 -18.82 -19.81 30.26
N GLY A 732 -19.81 -19.81 29.35
CA GLY A 732 -21.20 -19.47 29.64
C GLY A 732 -21.74 -18.25 28.91
N LEU A 733 -20.86 -17.45 28.30
CA LEU A 733 -21.29 -16.37 27.42
C LEU A 733 -21.90 -16.95 26.14
N PHE A 734 -23.06 -16.42 25.77
CA PHE A 734 -23.66 -16.55 24.46
C PHE A 734 -23.53 -15.21 23.74
N SER A 735 -23.23 -15.23 22.44
CA SER A 735 -23.07 -14.01 21.65
C SER A 735 -23.29 -14.26 20.16
N THR A 736 -23.28 -13.19 19.38
CA THR A 736 -23.49 -13.18 17.93
C THR A 736 -22.34 -12.46 17.23
N VAL A 737 -22.20 -12.65 15.91
CA VAL A 737 -21.25 -11.86 15.13
C VAL A 737 -21.52 -10.34 15.21
N PRO A 738 -22.76 -9.85 15.05
CA PRO A 738 -23.06 -8.42 15.20
C PRO A 738 -22.61 -7.80 16.53
N ASP A 739 -22.79 -8.52 17.65
CA ASP A 739 -22.34 -8.02 18.95
C ASP A 739 -20.82 -8.07 19.09
N LEU A 740 -20.19 -9.13 18.60
CA LEU A 740 -18.72 -9.25 18.61
C LEU A 740 -18.05 -8.22 17.69
N HIS A 741 -18.70 -7.80 16.60
CA HIS A 741 -18.25 -6.66 15.80
C HIS A 741 -18.11 -5.40 16.65
N ARG A 742 -19.09 -5.11 17.51
CA ARG A 742 -19.07 -3.94 18.39
C ARG A 742 -17.97 -4.05 19.44
N PHE A 743 -17.84 -5.22 20.06
CA PHE A 743 -16.74 -5.48 21.00
C PHE A 743 -15.36 -5.33 20.34
N ALA A 744 -15.15 -5.92 19.16
CA ALA A 744 -13.87 -5.87 18.46
C ALA A 744 -13.51 -4.46 17.99
N GLN A 745 -14.49 -3.67 17.54
CA GLN A 745 -14.29 -2.26 17.18
C GLN A 745 -13.93 -1.40 18.40
N MET A 746 -14.57 -1.63 19.56
CA MET A 746 -14.18 -0.97 20.80
C MET A 746 -12.72 -1.30 21.16
N MET A 747 -12.31 -2.57 21.05
CA MET A 747 -10.93 -2.98 21.30
C MET A 747 -9.94 -2.30 20.33
N LEU A 748 -10.25 -2.25 19.03
CA LEU A 748 -9.42 -1.57 18.03
C LEU A 748 -9.36 -0.04 18.22
N SER A 749 -10.39 0.54 18.81
CA SER A 749 -10.53 1.99 18.98
C SER A 749 -10.09 2.46 20.38
N GLY A 750 -9.24 1.66 21.06
CA GLY A 750 -8.66 2.07 22.33
C GLY A 750 -9.66 2.17 23.48
N GLY A 751 -10.70 1.33 23.46
CA GLY A 751 -11.65 1.20 24.58
C GLY A 751 -12.95 1.99 24.42
N GLU A 752 -13.17 2.63 23.27
CA GLU A 752 -14.34 3.47 22.98
C GLU A 752 -15.02 3.06 21.66
N LEU A 753 -16.35 3.10 21.62
CA LEU A 753 -17.14 2.96 20.40
C LEU A 753 -18.41 3.81 20.49
N ASP A 754 -18.81 4.47 19.39
CA ASP A 754 -20.02 5.31 19.31
C ASP A 754 -20.11 6.37 20.44
N GLY A 755 -18.96 6.93 20.86
CA GLY A 755 -18.85 7.89 21.95
C GLY A 755 -19.01 7.30 23.36
N VAL A 756 -19.09 5.98 23.49
CA VAL A 756 -19.16 5.26 24.78
C VAL A 756 -17.83 4.59 25.08
N ARG A 757 -17.20 5.01 26.18
CA ARG A 757 -15.94 4.44 26.66
C ARG A 757 -16.19 3.35 27.70
N ILE A 758 -15.68 2.16 27.43
CA ILE A 758 -15.74 1.00 28.34
C ILE A 758 -14.45 0.89 29.15
N LEU A 759 -13.31 1.11 28.51
CA LEU A 759 -11.98 1.09 29.11
C LEU A 759 -11.14 2.25 28.57
N LYS A 760 -10.13 2.66 29.33
CA LYS A 760 -9.09 3.58 28.86
C LYS A 760 -8.20 2.88 27.83
N GLU A 761 -7.64 3.66 26.92
CA GLU A 761 -6.70 3.15 25.92
C GLU A 761 -5.48 2.46 26.57
N GLU A 762 -4.97 3.04 27.66
CA GLU A 762 -3.89 2.47 28.47
C GLU A 762 -4.26 1.08 29.00
N THR A 763 -5.51 0.89 29.44
CA THR A 763 -6.01 -0.39 29.93
C THR A 763 -6.13 -1.42 28.83
N ILE A 764 -6.62 -1.02 27.65
CA ILE A 764 -6.63 -1.91 26.48
C ILE A 764 -5.21 -2.37 26.16
N ARG A 765 -4.26 -1.43 26.12
CA ARG A 765 -2.84 -1.72 25.88
C ARG A 765 -2.27 -2.66 26.93
N ASP A 766 -2.66 -2.50 28.19
CA ASP A 766 -2.26 -3.40 29.28
C ASP A 766 -2.88 -4.79 29.12
N MET A 767 -4.15 -4.89 28.73
CA MET A 767 -4.81 -6.18 28.48
C MET A 767 -4.16 -6.97 27.35
N THR A 768 -3.61 -6.29 26.34
CA THR A 768 -3.16 -6.91 25.09
C THR A 768 -1.64 -6.87 24.88
N ARG A 769 -0.85 -6.44 25.87
CA ARG A 769 0.62 -6.59 25.88
C ARG A 769 1.06 -7.81 26.68
N ILE A 770 2.33 -8.19 26.57
CA ILE A 770 2.92 -9.28 27.36
C ILE A 770 2.85 -8.94 28.85
N GLN A 771 2.17 -9.77 29.63
CA GLN A 771 1.99 -9.63 31.08
C GLN A 771 2.73 -10.70 31.89
N ASN A 772 3.45 -11.60 31.20
CA ASN A 772 4.16 -12.74 31.78
C ASN A 772 5.54 -12.97 31.12
N PRO A 773 6.45 -11.97 31.11
CA PRO A 773 7.70 -12.03 30.35
C PRO A 773 8.57 -13.25 30.71
N ASP A 774 8.57 -13.64 31.98
CA ASP A 774 9.46 -14.68 32.53
C ASP A 774 8.85 -16.09 32.50
N ALA A 775 7.55 -16.21 32.22
CA ALA A 775 6.86 -17.50 32.26
C ALA A 775 7.06 -18.30 30.97
N VAL A 776 7.21 -19.62 31.12
CA VAL A 776 7.37 -20.55 29.99
C VAL A 776 6.18 -21.51 29.89
N GLY A 777 5.91 -21.96 28.67
CA GLY A 777 4.91 -22.99 28.38
C GLY A 777 5.39 -24.41 28.70
N LYS A 778 4.59 -25.41 28.32
CA LYS A 778 4.90 -26.84 28.55
C LYS A 778 6.19 -27.30 27.88
N SER A 779 6.52 -26.75 26.72
CA SER A 779 7.74 -27.00 25.93
C SER A 779 8.99 -26.32 26.49
N GLY A 780 8.87 -25.47 27.52
CA GLY A 780 9.96 -24.64 28.03
C GLY A 780 10.24 -23.39 27.17
N THR A 781 9.49 -23.17 26.10
CA THR A 781 9.54 -21.94 25.30
C THR A 781 8.62 -20.87 25.87
N PRO A 782 8.87 -19.59 25.57
CA PRO A 782 7.92 -18.50 25.78
C PRO A 782 6.48 -18.85 25.39
N ASP A 783 5.53 -18.68 26.31
CA ASP A 783 4.08 -18.69 26.04
C ASP A 783 3.54 -17.33 26.51
N ARG A 784 3.29 -16.41 25.57
CA ARG A 784 3.00 -15.01 25.87
C ARG A 784 1.51 -14.79 26.08
N ARG A 785 1.15 -14.17 27.21
CA ARG A 785 -0.24 -13.94 27.62
C ARG A 785 -0.47 -12.47 27.94
N GLY A 786 -1.62 -11.99 27.51
CA GLY A 786 -2.22 -10.76 28.00
C GLY A 786 -3.09 -11.05 29.23
N LEU A 787 -3.93 -10.09 29.61
CA LEU A 787 -4.88 -10.28 30.70
C LEU A 787 -6.13 -11.01 30.18
N LEU A 788 -6.13 -12.34 30.31
CA LEU A 788 -7.10 -13.30 29.75
C LEU A 788 -7.15 -13.35 28.21
N TRP A 789 -6.15 -12.77 27.54
CA TRP A 789 -5.95 -12.81 26.09
C TRP A 789 -4.76 -13.71 25.73
N ASP A 790 -4.91 -14.47 24.64
CA ASP A 790 -3.79 -15.12 23.97
C ASP A 790 -3.06 -14.07 23.12
N LEU A 791 -1.72 -14.07 23.15
CA LEU A 791 -0.90 -13.19 22.33
C LEU A 791 -0.18 -14.01 21.26
N TYR A 792 -0.24 -13.52 20.03
CA TYR A 792 0.48 -14.05 18.88
C TYR A 792 1.64 -13.09 18.60
N VAL A 793 2.80 -13.42 19.14
CA VAL A 793 4.01 -12.59 19.06
C VAL A 793 4.91 -13.15 17.94
N PRO A 794 5.26 -12.33 16.92
CA PRO A 794 6.08 -12.79 15.80
C PRO A 794 7.45 -13.32 16.24
N GLY A 795 7.80 -14.50 15.73
CA GLY A 795 9.11 -15.12 15.81
C GLY A 795 9.92 -14.96 14.50
N PRO A 796 11.22 -15.29 14.53
CA PRO A 796 12.10 -15.15 13.36
C PRO A 796 11.75 -16.08 12.19
N ASP A 797 11.08 -17.20 12.47
CA ASP A 797 10.72 -18.22 11.46
C ASP A 797 9.26 -18.10 10.98
N ASP A 798 8.50 -17.14 11.53
CA ASP A 798 7.09 -16.96 11.18
C ASP A 798 6.94 -16.41 9.76
N ARG A 799 5.82 -16.75 9.11
CA ARG A 799 5.47 -16.31 7.75
C ARG A 799 4.02 -15.87 7.68
N GLY A 800 3.70 -15.10 6.63
CA GLY A 800 2.33 -14.66 6.37
C GLY A 800 1.74 -13.88 7.54
N VAL A 801 0.56 -14.29 8.02
CA VAL A 801 -0.14 -13.59 9.10
C VAL A 801 0.48 -13.74 10.48
N ASP A 802 1.38 -14.69 10.66
CA ASP A 802 2.03 -14.93 11.95
C ASP A 802 3.25 -14.00 12.15
N THR A 803 3.71 -13.31 11.09
CA THR A 803 4.69 -12.20 11.23
C THR A 803 4.08 -10.94 11.82
N LEU A 804 2.76 -10.89 11.98
CA LEU A 804 2.04 -9.73 12.50
C LEU A 804 1.68 -9.95 13.96
N PHE A 805 1.88 -8.92 14.78
CA PHE A 805 1.40 -8.95 16.15
C PHE A 805 -0.13 -9.00 16.18
N ALA A 806 -0.67 -9.99 16.90
CA ALA A 806 -2.10 -10.11 17.12
C ALA A 806 -2.41 -10.57 18.54
N TYR A 807 -3.64 -10.34 18.98
CA TYR A 807 -4.19 -10.96 20.18
C TYR A 807 -5.55 -11.56 19.88
N GLY A 808 -5.95 -12.57 20.65
CA GLY A 808 -7.18 -13.30 20.37
C GLY A 808 -7.51 -14.32 21.44
N HIS A 809 -8.56 -15.11 21.18
CA HIS A 809 -8.87 -16.26 22.01
C HIS A 809 -9.78 -17.22 21.22
N THR A 810 -9.68 -18.52 21.51
CA THR A 810 -10.54 -19.56 20.92
C THR A 810 -11.50 -20.17 21.94
N GLY A 811 -12.67 -20.63 21.48
CA GLY A 811 -13.66 -21.38 22.24
C GLY A 811 -13.70 -22.85 21.82
N TYR A 812 -13.92 -23.73 22.80
CA TYR A 812 -13.99 -25.18 22.60
C TYR A 812 -15.14 -25.60 21.68
N THR A 813 -16.24 -24.86 21.70
CA THR A 813 -17.42 -25.03 20.85
C THR A 813 -17.17 -24.68 19.39
N GLY A 814 -16.02 -24.08 19.06
CA GLY A 814 -15.63 -23.74 17.69
C GLY A 814 -15.40 -22.25 17.44
N THR A 815 -15.81 -21.40 18.36
CA THR A 815 -15.71 -19.94 18.24
C THR A 815 -14.26 -19.43 18.31
N ALA A 816 -13.96 -18.31 17.67
CA ALA A 816 -12.68 -17.62 17.78
C ALA A 816 -12.80 -16.14 17.41
N ILE A 817 -11.92 -15.33 18.01
CA ILE A 817 -11.66 -13.94 17.64
C ILE A 817 -10.14 -13.69 17.58
N ARG A 818 -9.66 -12.99 16.55
CA ARG A 818 -8.27 -12.54 16.40
C ARG A 818 -8.26 -11.08 15.96
N ILE A 819 -7.47 -10.24 16.62
CA ILE A 819 -7.39 -8.80 16.39
C ILE A 819 -5.93 -8.41 16.10
N TYR A 820 -5.73 -7.67 15.02
CA TYR A 820 -4.47 -7.14 14.50
C TYR A 820 -4.47 -5.61 14.67
N PRO A 821 -4.04 -5.09 15.83
CA PRO A 821 -4.24 -3.69 16.19
C PRO A 821 -3.48 -2.70 15.29
N GLU A 822 -2.29 -3.08 14.84
CA GLU A 822 -1.44 -2.26 13.96
C GLU A 822 -2.03 -2.15 12.56
N GLN A 823 -2.56 -3.25 12.03
CA GLN A 823 -3.24 -3.29 10.73
C GLN A 823 -4.67 -2.74 10.81
N GLY A 824 -5.21 -2.57 12.03
CA GLY A 824 -6.58 -2.14 12.25
C GLY A 824 -7.61 -3.17 11.79
N VAL A 825 -7.30 -4.47 11.85
CA VAL A 825 -8.16 -5.56 11.36
C VAL A 825 -8.57 -6.48 12.51
N TYR A 826 -9.81 -6.99 12.49
CA TYR A 826 -10.21 -8.12 13.33
C TYR A 826 -10.95 -9.18 12.52
N ILE A 827 -10.89 -10.42 13.02
CA ILE A 827 -11.50 -11.60 12.43
C ILE A 827 -12.26 -12.35 13.51
N ILE A 828 -13.49 -12.74 13.20
CA ILE A 828 -14.37 -13.55 14.05
C ILE A 828 -14.76 -14.78 13.24
N ALA A 829 -14.56 -15.98 13.79
CA ALA A 829 -15.13 -17.20 13.22
C ALA A 829 -15.93 -17.94 14.29
N LEU A 830 -17.26 -17.92 14.14
CA LEU A 830 -18.16 -18.67 14.99
C LEU A 830 -18.57 -19.95 14.28
N THR A 831 -17.90 -21.05 14.60
CA THR A 831 -18.24 -22.38 14.04
C THR A 831 -18.91 -23.25 15.10
N ASN A 832 -19.58 -24.32 14.68
CA ASN A 832 -20.12 -25.33 15.59
C ASN A 832 -19.30 -26.62 15.54
N ARG A 833 -18.22 -26.67 16.35
CA ARG A 833 -17.30 -27.81 16.45
C ARG A 833 -17.98 -29.03 17.09
N VAL A 834 -18.84 -28.78 18.06
CA VAL A 834 -19.31 -29.80 18.99
C VAL A 834 -20.56 -30.52 18.46
N HIS A 835 -21.37 -29.90 17.60
CA HIS A 835 -22.53 -30.59 17.04
C HIS A 835 -22.18 -31.56 15.89
N PRO A 836 -22.83 -32.74 15.81
CA PRO A 836 -23.77 -33.30 16.80
C PRO A 836 -23.08 -34.10 17.92
N ASP A 837 -21.81 -34.48 17.75
CA ASP A 837 -21.16 -35.56 18.51
C ASP A 837 -19.72 -35.25 18.99
N ASP A 838 -19.31 -33.99 18.98
CA ASP A 838 -17.99 -33.49 19.40
C ASP A 838 -16.79 -34.01 18.58
N THR A 839 -17.03 -34.36 17.31
CA THR A 839 -15.97 -34.92 16.45
C THR A 839 -15.34 -33.94 15.45
N SER A 840 -15.92 -32.75 15.27
CA SER A 840 -15.46 -31.80 14.24
C SER A 840 -14.09 -31.19 14.56
N LYS A 841 -13.37 -30.81 13.50
CA LYS A 841 -12.07 -30.12 13.55
C LYS A 841 -12.20 -28.76 12.90
N VAL A 842 -11.79 -27.70 13.62
CA VAL A 842 -11.97 -26.30 13.19
C VAL A 842 -10.65 -25.52 13.10
N GLY A 843 -9.51 -26.17 13.37
CA GLY A 843 -8.20 -25.53 13.30
C GLY A 843 -7.88 -25.02 11.90
N GLU A 844 -7.96 -25.91 10.91
CA GLU A 844 -7.73 -25.58 9.49
C GLU A 844 -8.71 -24.53 8.97
N ILE A 845 -9.97 -24.57 9.42
CA ILE A 845 -10.98 -23.55 9.06
C ILE A 845 -10.52 -22.16 9.51
N ARG A 846 -10.08 -22.03 10.77
CA ARG A 846 -9.59 -20.76 11.31
C ARG A 846 -8.33 -20.33 10.56
N GLN A 847 -7.37 -21.23 10.38
CA GLN A 847 -6.12 -20.90 9.67
C GLN A 847 -6.40 -20.41 8.25
N ALA A 848 -7.25 -21.11 7.50
CA ALA A 848 -7.63 -20.72 6.14
C ALA A 848 -8.27 -19.32 6.09
N VAL A 849 -9.20 -19.03 7.00
CA VAL A 849 -9.81 -17.69 7.08
C VAL A 849 -8.75 -16.64 7.44
N TRP A 850 -7.83 -16.92 8.36
CA TRP A 850 -6.87 -15.93 8.83
C TRP A 850 -5.88 -15.59 7.73
N GLN A 851 -5.34 -16.62 7.06
CA GLN A 851 -4.47 -16.49 5.91
C GLN A 851 -5.16 -15.76 4.75
N THR A 852 -6.42 -16.08 4.47
CA THR A 852 -7.20 -15.38 3.43
C THR A 852 -7.35 -13.90 3.74
N VAL A 853 -7.74 -13.55 4.97
CA VAL A 853 -7.82 -12.15 5.41
C VAL A 853 -6.46 -11.47 5.36
N GLY A 854 -5.39 -12.16 5.75
CA GLY A 854 -4.02 -11.65 5.67
C GLY A 854 -3.58 -11.31 4.27
N ALA A 855 -3.84 -12.21 3.33
CA ALA A 855 -3.52 -12.03 1.92
C ALA A 855 -4.32 -10.87 1.31
N VAL A 856 -5.62 -10.77 1.62
CA VAL A 856 -6.51 -9.78 0.98
C VAL A 856 -6.44 -8.40 1.65
N LEU A 857 -6.42 -8.32 2.98
CA LEU A 857 -6.53 -7.05 3.72
C LEU A 857 -5.21 -6.52 4.28
N MET A 858 -4.23 -7.39 4.52
CA MET A 858 -3.00 -7.03 5.27
C MET A 858 -1.72 -7.12 4.44
N GLY A 859 -1.79 -7.58 3.19
CA GLY A 859 -0.63 -7.73 2.31
C GLY A 859 0.36 -8.81 2.77
N SER A 860 -0.10 -9.73 3.63
CA SER A 860 0.69 -10.82 4.19
C SER A 860 0.41 -12.11 3.41
N SER A 861 0.98 -12.24 2.22
CA SER A 861 0.98 -13.52 1.48
C SER A 861 2.08 -14.45 2.01
N GLU A 862 1.85 -15.76 1.93
CA GLU A 862 2.94 -16.75 2.04
C GLU A 862 3.87 -16.57 0.83
N LEU A 863 4.92 -15.76 0.98
CA LEU A 863 6.09 -15.81 0.08
C LEU A 863 7.11 -16.81 0.63
#